data_AF-A0A0H3DU76-F1
#
_entry.id   AF-A0A0H3DU76-F1
#
_cell.length_a   1.000
_cell.length_b   1.000
_cell.length_c   1.000
_cell.angle_alpha   90.00
_cell.angle_beta   90.00
_cell.angle_gamma   90.00
#
_symmetry.space_group_name_H-M   'P 1'
#
loop_
_entity.id
_entity.type
_entity.pdbx_description
1 polymer ?
#
loop_
_entity_poly.entity_id
_entity_poly.type
_entity_poly.pdbx_seq_one_letter_code
_entity_poly.pdbx_strand_id
1 'polypeptide(L)'
;MAASDLVAQPAPQTESRVDLNRNDGIPEKPRTLLEYVGQEKDFFAYLREHHPMFKYEAAGRLVGQYSISDRQEEFVDFGGGDKYAAKQGRPTAITYRLGFESVLDFPNKYVGPEKCAECHPAQYQAWERSRHAKTVRFPSEMVEIPDGDLNRGLYGSKASVLPEGITADAIYAVIGTPRTKYGFIDGWMVRGTYHIEGGLLRDGTGTMVAGGNQFSRGWAQFITPDMARKIARFVPGFPTKLEDFGSQGSSVWGMTSYGASNRTRMLFQPASAYCEVCHTMKFDFNSSEEFIAALGKPEELRKHTIAKGISCEECHGAGAHLYGARGTGIPSNCERCHQRFAYNEADAEANPLKPFNAYFKSSCPSCGTEGSQMYSTVHYEKGMRCSTCHDPHAVTANDWKEGFTKTTLKKQCQDCHTDQAQFFAQGDTHGQSSCTACHMPNMGSCENFATIQFPDMAGFDNVRRAHIWKIRVDETAKTLNPPEGKPRTADIKGWTIAKQDGKPYLDLMWSCGRTSFSDGDVVEGGGCHSPVQTVLSERLQFKDQESIYAKVMEWQTPVRDGYVRIRSGLTRIEKRLAKAPALALSDQVQIRLLSGQARAQADLIEKDGSWGLHAPNYAKTRMEEALLYIEQAETILSGGKTPK
;
A
#
# COMPACT_ATOMS: atom_id res chain seq x y z
N MET A 1 -56.81 5.03 19.85
CA MET A 1 -57.10 6.44 19.49
C MET A 1 -55.91 6.93 18.70
N ALA A 2 -56.19 7.50 17.53
CA ALA A 2 -55.23 7.75 16.46
C ALA A 2 -54.19 8.81 16.81
N ALA A 3 -52.92 8.56 16.44
CA ALA A 3 -51.91 9.57 16.24
C ALA A 3 -51.58 9.57 14.74
N SER A 4 -51.74 10.74 14.14
CA SER A 4 -51.78 11.01 12.70
C SER A 4 -50.43 10.82 12.02
N ASP A 5 -50.45 10.13 10.88
CA ASP A 5 -49.45 10.21 9.83
C ASP A 5 -49.34 11.65 9.30
N LEU A 6 -48.19 12.28 9.54
CA LEU A 6 -47.75 13.44 8.77
C LEU A 6 -46.59 12.98 7.88
N VAL A 7 -46.97 12.46 6.72
CA VAL A 7 -46.07 12.34 5.56
C VAL A 7 -45.70 13.76 5.16
N ALA A 8 -44.48 14.18 5.51
CA ALA A 8 -43.91 15.42 4.99
C ALA A 8 -43.77 15.28 3.47
N GLN A 9 -44.57 16.05 2.73
CA GLN A 9 -44.37 16.22 1.29
C GLN A 9 -42.98 16.84 1.05
N PRO A 10 -42.21 16.37 0.06
CA PRO A 10 -40.96 17.01 -0.30
C PRO A 10 -41.25 18.45 -0.73
N ALA A 11 -40.57 19.41 -0.12
CA ALA A 11 -40.58 20.79 -0.58
C ALA A 11 -40.20 20.83 -2.07
N PRO A 12 -40.80 21.73 -2.88
CA PRO A 12 -40.40 21.87 -4.26
C PRO A 12 -38.90 22.18 -4.29
N GLN A 13 -38.12 21.33 -4.97
CA GLN A 13 -36.73 21.66 -5.29
C GLN A 13 -36.77 22.92 -6.16
N THR A 14 -36.55 24.08 -5.55
CA THR A 14 -36.07 25.24 -6.27
C THR A 14 -34.82 24.79 -7.01
N GLU A 15 -34.86 24.80 -8.35
CA GLU A 15 -33.68 24.60 -9.19
C GLU A 15 -32.58 25.51 -8.65
N SER A 16 -31.61 24.92 -7.95
CA SER A 16 -30.45 25.66 -7.48
C SER A 16 -29.70 26.08 -8.73
N ARG A 17 -29.76 27.36 -9.09
CA ARG A 17 -28.97 27.91 -10.18
C ARG A 17 -27.50 27.58 -9.92
N VAL A 18 -26.86 26.89 -10.86
CA VAL A 18 -25.44 26.52 -10.80
C VAL A 18 -24.63 27.81 -10.60
N ASP A 19 -23.92 27.92 -9.48
CA ASP A 19 -23.07 29.08 -9.14
C ASP A 19 -21.60 28.66 -9.06
N LEU A 20 -20.95 28.65 -10.23
CA LEU A 20 -19.56 28.23 -10.36
C LEU A 20 -18.59 29.21 -9.66
N ASN A 21 -18.99 30.46 -9.45
CA ASN A 21 -18.15 31.50 -8.84
C ASN A 21 -18.13 31.41 -7.30
N ARG A 22 -18.90 30.50 -6.69
CA ARG A 22 -18.88 30.25 -5.24
C ARG A 22 -17.50 29.80 -4.72
N ASN A 23 -16.60 29.38 -5.61
CA ASN A 23 -15.23 29.03 -5.24
C ASN A 23 -14.23 30.18 -5.37
N ASP A 24 -14.73 31.36 -5.77
CA ASP A 24 -13.90 32.55 -5.94
C ASP A 24 -13.72 33.29 -4.62
N GLY A 25 -12.48 33.72 -4.40
CA GLY A 25 -12.08 34.47 -3.22
C GLY A 25 -11.51 33.61 -2.11
N ILE A 26 -10.93 34.28 -1.11
CA ILE A 26 -10.36 33.60 0.06
C ILE A 26 -11.49 33.41 1.08
N PRO A 27 -11.78 32.16 1.52
CA PRO A 27 -12.80 31.94 2.55
C PRO A 27 -12.47 32.71 3.83
N GLU A 28 -13.46 33.41 4.40
CA GLU A 28 -13.31 34.13 5.67
C GLU A 28 -12.95 33.21 6.85
N LYS A 29 -13.31 31.92 6.74
CA LYS A 29 -13.10 30.88 7.73
C LYS A 29 -12.60 29.59 7.05
N PRO A 30 -11.82 28.75 7.76
CA PRO A 30 -11.35 27.48 7.20
C PRO A 30 -12.50 26.59 6.74
N ARG A 31 -12.35 25.98 5.56
CA ARG A 31 -13.34 25.06 4.99
C ARG A 31 -13.34 23.73 5.74
N THR A 32 -14.53 23.25 6.10
CA THR A 32 -14.78 21.98 6.78
C THR A 32 -15.18 20.87 5.79
N LEU A 33 -15.27 19.63 6.27
CA LEU A 33 -15.58 18.44 5.45
C LEU A 33 -16.82 18.62 4.55
N LEU A 34 -17.96 19.01 5.13
CA LEU A 34 -19.21 19.15 4.36
C LEU A 34 -19.20 20.37 3.44
N GLU A 35 -18.39 21.38 3.72
CA GLU A 35 -18.22 22.53 2.83
C GLU A 35 -17.36 22.16 1.60
N TYR A 36 -16.45 21.18 1.69
CA TYR A 36 -15.82 20.57 0.51
C TYR A 36 -16.82 19.75 -0.29
N VAL A 37 -17.69 18.96 0.36
CA VAL A 37 -18.77 18.23 -0.34
C VAL A 37 -19.70 19.20 -1.06
N GLY A 38 -20.11 20.27 -0.37
CA GLY A 38 -20.94 21.31 -0.94
C GLY A 38 -20.28 22.00 -2.14
N GLN A 39 -18.97 22.23 -2.10
CA GLN A 39 -18.18 22.91 -3.14
C GLN A 39 -18.29 22.25 -4.52
N GLU A 40 -18.26 20.92 -4.56
CA GLU A 40 -18.15 20.19 -5.83
C GLU A 40 -19.47 20.16 -6.62
N LYS A 41 -20.61 20.40 -5.96
CA LYS A 41 -21.94 20.25 -6.58
C LYS A 41 -22.11 21.01 -7.89
N ASP A 42 -21.68 22.27 -7.93
CA ASP A 42 -21.83 23.11 -9.13
C ASP A 42 -20.90 22.66 -10.26
N PHE A 43 -19.66 22.29 -9.93
CA PHE A 43 -18.72 21.73 -10.90
C PHE A 43 -19.24 20.41 -11.49
N PHE A 44 -19.80 19.55 -10.64
CA PHE A 44 -20.39 18.30 -11.08
C PHE A 44 -21.60 18.54 -12.00
N ALA A 45 -22.48 19.48 -11.65
CA ALA A 45 -23.62 19.86 -12.48
C ALA A 45 -23.17 20.35 -13.87
N TYR A 46 -22.16 21.24 -13.90
CA TYR A 46 -21.56 21.70 -15.15
C TYR A 46 -21.03 20.54 -16.01
N LEU A 47 -20.31 19.59 -15.40
CA LEU A 47 -19.80 18.42 -16.11
C LEU A 47 -20.91 17.54 -16.70
N ARG A 48 -22.06 17.39 -16.04
CA ARG A 48 -23.20 16.63 -16.59
C ARG A 48 -23.73 17.21 -17.89
N GLU A 49 -23.70 18.53 -18.01
CA GLU A 49 -24.21 19.22 -19.19
C GLU A 49 -23.21 19.24 -20.35
N HIS A 50 -21.90 19.19 -20.06
CA HIS A 50 -20.86 19.49 -21.05
C HIS A 50 -19.96 18.30 -21.41
N HIS A 51 -19.79 17.33 -20.52
CA HIS A 51 -18.84 16.24 -20.72
C HIS A 51 -19.22 15.34 -21.91
N PRO A 52 -18.27 14.90 -22.76
CA PRO A 52 -18.54 14.07 -23.93
C PRO A 52 -19.34 12.80 -23.65
N MET A 53 -19.14 12.13 -22.51
CA MET A 53 -19.88 10.91 -22.11
C MET A 53 -21.39 11.04 -22.30
N PHE A 54 -22.01 12.14 -21.91
CA PHE A 54 -23.46 12.33 -22.03
C PHE A 54 -23.91 12.52 -23.48
N LYS A 55 -23.01 12.98 -24.36
CA LYS A 55 -23.25 13.01 -25.81
C LYS A 55 -23.17 11.61 -26.42
N TYR A 56 -22.26 10.75 -25.94
CA TYR A 56 -22.24 9.33 -26.33
C TYR A 56 -23.51 8.62 -25.85
N GLU A 57 -23.94 8.86 -24.61
CA GLU A 57 -25.19 8.32 -24.05
C GLU A 57 -26.40 8.71 -24.90
N ALA A 58 -26.60 10.02 -25.13
CA ALA A 58 -27.73 10.53 -25.92
C ALA A 58 -27.74 9.98 -27.36
N ALA A 59 -26.57 9.67 -27.92
CA ALA A 59 -26.42 9.07 -29.24
C ALA A 59 -26.54 7.53 -29.25
N GLY A 60 -26.78 6.88 -28.11
CA GLY A 60 -26.84 5.41 -28.00
C GLY A 60 -25.49 4.72 -28.19
N ARG A 61 -24.37 5.45 -27.99
CA ARG A 61 -22.98 5.00 -28.20
C ARG A 61 -22.21 4.84 -26.89
N LEU A 62 -22.91 4.59 -25.78
CA LEU A 62 -22.32 4.31 -24.47
C LEU A 62 -22.57 2.84 -24.10
N VAL A 63 -21.50 2.08 -23.90
CA VAL A 63 -21.54 0.67 -23.48
C VAL A 63 -21.12 0.55 -22.02
N GLY A 64 -22.06 0.14 -21.18
CA GLY A 64 -21.91 0.04 -19.74
C GLY A 64 -22.63 1.16 -19.00
N GLN A 65 -23.08 0.87 -17.78
CA GLN A 65 -23.79 1.81 -16.93
C GLN A 65 -22.80 2.68 -16.16
N TYR A 66 -22.96 4.00 -16.19
CA TYR A 66 -22.19 4.85 -15.29
C TYR A 66 -22.87 4.98 -13.92
N SER A 67 -22.06 5.13 -12.87
CA SER A 67 -22.50 5.63 -11.59
C SER A 67 -21.72 6.88 -11.22
N ILE A 68 -22.40 7.83 -10.59
CA ILE A 68 -21.79 9.05 -10.10
C ILE A 68 -20.93 8.72 -8.89
N SER A 69 -19.72 9.25 -8.86
CA SER A 69 -18.85 9.21 -7.68
C SER A 69 -18.31 10.60 -7.38
N ASP A 70 -18.83 11.18 -6.30
CA ASP A 70 -18.56 12.55 -5.84
C ASP A 70 -17.93 12.54 -4.44
N ARG A 71 -17.64 13.71 -3.87
CA ARG A 71 -17.11 13.85 -2.52
C ARG A 71 -18.05 13.34 -1.42
N GLN A 72 -19.37 13.27 -1.64
CA GLN A 72 -20.26 12.68 -0.64
C GLN A 72 -19.96 11.18 -0.53
N GLU A 73 -19.93 10.48 -1.66
CA GLU A 73 -19.58 9.06 -1.67
C GLU A 73 -18.14 8.85 -1.17
N GLU A 74 -17.15 9.56 -1.72
CA GLU A 74 -15.74 9.30 -1.48
C GLU A 74 -15.22 9.84 -0.14
N PHE A 75 -15.63 11.05 0.28
CA PHE A 75 -15.09 11.64 1.51
C PHE A 75 -15.92 11.27 2.74
N VAL A 76 -17.23 11.05 2.61
CA VAL A 76 -18.12 10.86 3.77
C VAL A 76 -18.54 9.40 3.91
N ASP A 77 -19.07 8.79 2.86
CA ASP A 77 -19.68 7.46 2.98
C ASP A 77 -18.62 6.34 2.91
N PHE A 78 -17.54 6.57 2.17
CA PHE A 78 -16.51 5.58 1.88
C PHE A 78 -15.81 5.02 3.12
N GLY A 79 -15.42 3.74 3.04
CA GLY A 79 -14.64 3.08 4.10
C GLY A 79 -15.41 2.88 5.40
N GLY A 80 -16.75 2.84 5.33
CA GLY A 80 -17.63 2.71 6.50
C GLY A 80 -17.81 4.02 7.26
N GLY A 81 -17.57 5.16 6.60
CA GLY A 81 -17.73 6.49 7.19
C GLY A 81 -19.18 6.80 7.53
N ASP A 82 -20.13 6.34 6.71
CA ASP A 82 -21.58 6.38 6.96
C ASP A 82 -21.96 5.71 8.29
N LYS A 83 -21.50 4.48 8.51
CA LYS A 83 -21.75 3.69 9.72
C LYS A 83 -21.09 4.31 10.94
N TYR A 84 -19.83 4.75 10.79
CA TYR A 84 -19.11 5.39 11.88
C TYR A 84 -19.75 6.73 12.26
N ALA A 85 -20.16 7.54 11.28
CA ALA A 85 -20.85 8.80 11.48
C ALA A 85 -22.19 8.60 12.20
N ALA A 86 -22.98 7.60 11.80
CA ALA A 86 -24.23 7.24 12.46
C ALA A 86 -24.02 6.90 13.95
N LYS A 87 -22.94 6.18 14.27
CA LYS A 87 -22.56 5.85 15.65
C LYS A 87 -22.12 7.07 16.47
N GLN A 88 -21.41 8.02 15.85
CA GLN A 88 -20.81 9.17 16.54
C GLN A 88 -21.68 10.44 16.52
N GLY A 89 -22.77 10.46 15.74
CA GLY A 89 -23.66 11.62 15.58
C GLY A 89 -23.01 12.80 14.84
N ARG A 90 -21.95 12.58 14.04
CA ARG A 90 -21.28 13.63 13.27
C ARG A 90 -20.66 13.12 11.95
N PRO A 91 -20.63 13.94 10.89
CA PRO A 91 -19.95 13.60 9.64
C PRO A 91 -18.48 13.25 9.89
N THR A 92 -18.01 12.18 9.24
CA THR A 92 -16.63 11.71 9.40
C THR A 92 -16.05 11.30 8.05
N ALA A 93 -14.81 11.69 7.79
CA ALA A 93 -14.05 11.20 6.65
C ALA A 93 -13.00 10.18 7.09
N ILE A 94 -13.26 8.90 6.82
CA ILE A 94 -12.41 7.80 7.27
C ILE A 94 -11.20 7.59 6.36
N THR A 95 -11.41 7.70 5.04
CA THR A 95 -10.39 7.30 4.06
C THR A 95 -9.83 8.49 3.28
N TYR A 96 -10.69 9.27 2.64
CA TYR A 96 -10.30 10.34 1.73
C TYR A 96 -10.76 11.69 2.26
N ARG A 97 -9.85 12.66 2.29
CA ARG A 97 -10.12 14.06 2.61
C ARG A 97 -8.94 14.92 2.23
N LEU A 98 -9.19 16.20 2.01
CA LEU A 98 -8.15 17.21 1.83
C LEU A 98 -7.75 17.82 3.18
N GLY A 99 -6.46 18.13 3.32
CA GLY A 99 -5.94 18.96 4.42
C GLY A 99 -5.73 20.43 4.02
N PHE A 100 -5.89 20.75 2.73
CA PHE A 100 -5.60 22.03 2.12
C PHE A 100 -6.58 22.32 0.98
N GLU A 101 -6.32 23.39 0.23
CA GLU A 101 -7.06 23.85 -0.93
C GLU A 101 -7.34 22.72 -1.95
N SER A 102 -8.56 22.75 -2.45
CA SER A 102 -9.08 21.95 -3.55
C SER A 102 -8.58 22.50 -4.89
N VAL A 103 -8.56 21.67 -5.93
CA VAL A 103 -8.34 22.09 -7.33
C VAL A 103 -9.40 23.09 -7.82
N LEU A 104 -10.51 23.21 -7.09
CA LEU A 104 -11.60 24.13 -7.37
C LEU A 104 -11.48 25.49 -6.66
N ASP A 105 -10.49 25.71 -5.77
CA ASP A 105 -10.37 27.00 -5.06
C ASP A 105 -9.57 28.03 -5.89
N PHE A 106 -10.18 29.20 -6.19
CA PHE A 106 -9.58 30.26 -7.01
C PHE A 106 -9.73 31.66 -6.38
N PRO A 107 -8.76 32.57 -6.57
CA PRO A 107 -7.36 32.25 -6.82
C PRO A 107 -6.78 31.48 -5.62
N ASN A 108 -5.83 30.58 -5.86
CA ASN A 108 -5.05 29.93 -4.80
C ASN A 108 -3.73 30.69 -4.54
N LYS A 109 -2.90 30.17 -3.63
CA LYS A 109 -1.58 30.75 -3.30
C LYS A 109 -0.42 29.83 -3.65
N TYR A 110 -0.63 28.87 -4.55
CA TYR A 110 0.46 28.04 -5.03
C TYR A 110 1.44 28.90 -5.83
N VAL A 111 2.73 28.69 -5.64
CA VAL A 111 3.80 29.36 -6.40
C VAL A 111 4.55 28.39 -7.32
N GLY A 112 4.34 27.09 -7.14
CA GLY A 112 4.99 26.04 -7.90
C GLY A 112 6.31 25.59 -7.25
N PRO A 113 6.66 24.29 -7.38
CA PRO A 113 7.85 23.73 -6.73
C PRO A 113 9.16 24.34 -7.25
N GLU A 114 9.20 24.81 -8.49
CA GLU A 114 10.36 25.52 -9.07
C GLU A 114 10.69 26.79 -8.29
N LYS A 115 9.68 27.51 -7.79
CA LYS A 115 9.88 28.70 -6.94
C LYS A 115 10.44 28.33 -5.58
N CYS A 116 10.04 27.19 -5.02
CA CYS A 116 10.67 26.67 -3.81
C CYS A 116 12.15 26.33 -4.05
N ALA A 117 12.51 25.85 -5.25
CA ALA A 117 13.87 25.45 -5.63
C ALA A 117 14.85 26.63 -5.65
N GLU A 118 14.39 27.85 -5.91
CA GLU A 118 15.23 29.07 -5.91
C GLU A 118 15.97 29.24 -4.57
N CYS A 119 15.33 28.87 -3.45
CA CYS A 119 15.94 28.91 -2.11
C CYS A 119 16.31 27.51 -1.56
N HIS A 120 15.65 26.44 -2.01
CA HIS A 120 15.82 25.08 -1.49
C HIS A 120 16.23 24.07 -2.58
N PRO A 121 17.36 24.27 -3.28
CA PRO A 121 17.75 23.44 -4.43
C PRO A 121 18.07 22.00 -4.03
N ALA A 122 18.56 21.75 -2.81
CA ALA A 122 18.89 20.40 -2.35
C ALA A 122 17.65 19.52 -2.18
N GLN A 123 16.61 20.05 -1.54
CA GLN A 123 15.34 19.35 -1.36
C GLN A 123 14.62 19.17 -2.71
N TYR A 124 14.65 20.20 -3.57
CA TYR A 124 14.06 20.12 -4.91
C TYR A 124 14.72 19.01 -5.74
N GLN A 125 16.06 18.95 -5.79
CA GLN A 125 16.80 17.90 -6.51
C GLN A 125 16.45 16.48 -6.04
N ALA A 126 16.29 16.29 -4.72
CA ALA A 126 15.87 15.01 -4.17
C ALA A 126 14.40 14.66 -4.51
N TRP A 127 13.51 15.65 -4.45
CA TRP A 127 12.09 15.51 -4.73
C TRP A 127 11.81 15.29 -6.21
N GLU A 128 12.45 16.05 -7.11
CA GLU A 128 12.11 16.09 -8.54
C GLU A 128 12.35 14.73 -9.22
N ARG A 129 13.35 13.97 -8.76
CA ARG A 129 13.62 12.60 -9.23
C ARG A 129 12.69 11.54 -8.64
N SER A 130 11.83 11.90 -7.69
CA SER A 130 10.99 10.96 -6.96
C SER A 130 9.65 10.70 -7.66
N ARG A 131 9.02 9.57 -7.36
CA ARG A 131 7.67 9.29 -7.89
C ARG A 131 6.59 10.23 -7.34
N HIS A 132 6.84 10.96 -6.24
CA HIS A 132 5.95 12.06 -5.81
C HIS A 132 5.86 13.14 -6.88
N ALA A 133 7.00 13.58 -7.43
CA ALA A 133 7.06 14.54 -8.52
C ALA A 133 6.52 13.97 -9.84
N LYS A 134 6.74 12.67 -10.10
CA LYS A 134 6.41 12.04 -11.39
C LYS A 134 5.02 11.37 -11.45
N THR A 135 4.19 11.45 -10.41
CA THR A 135 2.91 10.71 -10.40
C THR A 135 1.81 11.34 -11.27
N VAL A 136 1.91 12.62 -11.60
CA VAL A 136 1.02 13.32 -12.56
C VAL A 136 1.92 13.96 -13.61
N ARG A 137 1.75 13.55 -14.87
CA ARG A 137 2.63 13.99 -15.96
C ARG A 137 1.83 14.29 -17.21
N PHE A 138 2.26 15.30 -17.94
CA PHE A 138 1.70 15.61 -19.25
C PHE A 138 2.23 14.62 -20.29
N PRO A 139 1.51 14.45 -21.42
CA PRO A 139 1.96 13.54 -22.47
C PRO A 139 3.40 13.75 -22.94
N SER A 140 3.82 15.01 -23.07
CA SER A 140 5.17 15.40 -23.48
C SER A 140 6.29 15.03 -22.48
N GLU A 141 5.93 14.67 -21.25
CA GLU A 141 6.89 14.38 -20.16
C GLU A 141 7.13 12.88 -19.95
N MET A 142 6.49 12.04 -20.76
CA MET A 142 6.52 10.58 -20.66
C MET A 142 7.78 10.00 -21.29
N VAL A 143 8.94 10.44 -20.79
CA VAL A 143 10.29 10.14 -21.31
C VAL A 143 10.69 8.66 -21.23
N GLU A 144 9.94 7.84 -20.50
CA GLU A 144 10.13 6.39 -20.46
C GLU A 144 9.51 5.66 -21.68
N ILE A 145 8.66 6.34 -22.44
CA ILE A 145 7.85 5.72 -23.49
C ILE A 145 8.62 5.78 -24.81
N PRO A 146 8.84 4.64 -25.49
CA PRO A 146 9.54 4.61 -26.77
C PRO A 146 8.88 5.56 -27.77
N ASP A 147 9.71 6.42 -28.37
CA ASP A 147 9.30 7.42 -29.37
C ASP A 147 8.23 8.43 -28.87
N GLY A 148 7.94 8.47 -27.57
CA GLY A 148 6.87 9.30 -26.99
C GLY A 148 5.44 8.86 -27.35
N ASP A 149 5.27 7.70 -28.00
CA ASP A 149 3.97 7.21 -28.44
C ASP A 149 3.21 6.51 -27.30
N LEU A 150 2.27 7.22 -26.69
CA LEU A 150 1.47 6.72 -25.57
C LEU A 150 0.48 5.61 -25.94
N ASN A 151 0.21 5.40 -27.23
CA ASN A 151 -0.67 4.34 -27.75
C ASN A 151 0.12 3.12 -28.24
N ARG A 152 1.45 3.14 -28.14
CA ARG A 152 2.31 2.00 -28.45
C ARG A 152 2.26 0.93 -27.36
N GLY A 153 2.20 -0.34 -27.78
CA GLY A 153 2.30 -1.49 -26.88
C GLY A 153 3.64 -1.53 -26.12
N LEU A 154 3.58 -1.83 -24.83
CA LEU A 154 4.73 -1.87 -23.92
C LEU A 154 5.06 -3.29 -23.45
N TYR A 155 6.32 -3.52 -23.11
CA TYR A 155 6.84 -4.75 -22.49
C TYR A 155 6.52 -6.05 -23.26
N GLY A 156 6.49 -5.98 -24.60
CA GLY A 156 6.14 -7.13 -25.45
C GLY A 156 4.65 -7.45 -25.48
N SER A 157 3.80 -6.61 -24.89
CA SER A 157 2.34 -6.72 -24.96
C SER A 157 1.73 -5.71 -25.93
N LYS A 158 0.44 -5.85 -26.23
CA LYS A 158 -0.34 -4.85 -26.95
C LYS A 158 -0.86 -3.72 -26.05
N ALA A 159 -0.73 -3.83 -24.73
CA ALA A 159 -1.19 -2.80 -23.81
C ALA A 159 -0.27 -1.59 -23.85
N SER A 160 -0.88 -0.43 -24.04
CA SER A 160 -0.27 0.89 -24.11
C SER A 160 -0.59 1.73 -22.87
N VAL A 161 0.06 2.88 -22.70
CA VAL A 161 -0.25 3.80 -21.59
C VAL A 161 -1.70 4.29 -21.67
N LEU A 162 -2.11 4.72 -22.86
CA LEU A 162 -3.48 5.13 -23.16
C LEU A 162 -4.22 4.01 -23.87
N PRO A 163 -5.49 3.75 -23.51
CA PRO A 163 -6.27 2.70 -24.15
C PRO A 163 -6.72 3.12 -25.56
N GLU A 164 -7.39 2.20 -26.26
CA GLU A 164 -7.92 2.44 -27.61
C GLU A 164 -8.76 3.72 -27.67
N GLY A 165 -8.52 4.51 -28.72
CA GLY A 165 -9.28 5.71 -29.02
C GLY A 165 -9.09 6.89 -28.07
N ILE A 166 -8.16 6.79 -27.11
CA ILE A 166 -7.71 7.90 -26.27
C ILE A 166 -6.33 8.35 -26.74
N THR A 167 -6.21 9.62 -27.09
CA THR A 167 -4.99 10.22 -27.65
C THR A 167 -4.43 11.31 -26.72
N ALA A 168 -3.14 11.59 -26.86
CA ALA A 168 -2.43 12.56 -26.01
C ALA A 168 -3.05 13.97 -26.00
N ASP A 169 -3.64 14.41 -27.11
CA ASP A 169 -4.32 15.69 -27.26
C ASP A 169 -5.73 15.72 -26.64
N ALA A 170 -6.29 14.58 -26.26
CA ALA A 170 -7.61 14.47 -25.62
C ALA A 170 -7.54 14.47 -24.08
N ILE A 171 -6.34 14.36 -23.51
CA ILE A 171 -6.15 14.17 -22.06
C ILE A 171 -5.44 15.34 -21.41
N TYR A 172 -5.82 15.66 -20.17
CA TYR A 172 -5.06 16.58 -19.34
C TYR A 172 -3.70 15.97 -18.95
N ALA A 173 -3.72 14.80 -18.33
CA ALA A 173 -2.52 14.17 -17.78
C ALA A 173 -2.61 12.64 -17.70
N VAL A 174 -1.45 12.00 -17.70
CA VAL A 174 -1.25 10.60 -17.30
C VAL A 174 -0.98 10.54 -15.80
N ILE A 175 -1.60 9.56 -15.15
CA ILE A 175 -1.44 9.29 -13.72
C ILE A 175 -0.67 7.99 -13.53
N GLY A 176 0.42 8.05 -12.79
CA GLY A 176 1.24 6.90 -12.44
C GLY A 176 2.63 6.91 -13.07
N THR A 177 3.33 5.78 -12.91
CA THR A 177 4.72 5.61 -13.30
C THR A 177 4.94 4.18 -13.82
N PRO A 178 6.05 3.89 -14.51
CA PRO A 178 6.31 2.57 -15.07
C PRO A 178 6.36 1.50 -13.99
N ARG A 179 6.49 1.88 -12.71
CA ARG A 179 6.58 0.97 -11.57
C ARG A 179 5.40 0.00 -11.46
N THR A 180 4.18 0.41 -11.76
CA THR A 180 2.99 -0.41 -11.47
C THR A 180 1.94 -0.30 -12.55
N LYS A 181 1.46 0.91 -12.80
CA LYS A 181 0.27 1.14 -13.63
C LYS A 181 0.20 2.57 -14.14
N TYR A 182 -0.59 2.77 -15.20
CA TYR A 182 -1.01 4.08 -15.67
C TYR A 182 -2.54 4.17 -15.74
N GLY A 183 -3.05 5.37 -15.52
CA GLY A 183 -4.39 5.80 -15.92
C GLY A 183 -4.30 7.22 -16.50
N PHE A 184 -5.44 7.82 -16.83
CA PHE A 184 -5.48 9.16 -17.38
C PHE A 184 -6.63 10.00 -16.79
N ILE A 185 -6.47 11.32 -16.87
CA ILE A 185 -7.52 12.31 -16.65
C ILE A 185 -7.75 12.98 -18.00
N ASP A 186 -8.99 12.99 -18.48
CA ASP A 186 -9.33 13.60 -19.78
C ASP A 186 -9.29 15.14 -19.71
N GLY A 187 -9.49 15.80 -20.87
CA GLY A 187 -9.51 17.26 -20.97
C GLY A 187 -10.60 17.97 -20.17
N TRP A 188 -11.57 17.24 -19.63
CA TRP A 188 -12.66 17.77 -18.80
C TRP A 188 -12.42 17.54 -17.31
N MET A 189 -11.19 17.16 -16.94
CA MET A 189 -10.81 16.84 -15.56
C MET A 189 -11.61 15.66 -14.99
N VAL A 190 -12.08 14.75 -15.85
CA VAL A 190 -12.77 13.51 -15.44
C VAL A 190 -11.81 12.34 -15.55
N ARG A 191 -11.91 11.43 -14.58
CA ARG A 191 -11.11 10.20 -14.55
C ARG A 191 -11.46 9.31 -15.74
N GLY A 192 -10.44 8.87 -16.47
CA GLY A 192 -10.57 7.89 -17.55
C GLY A 192 -10.96 6.50 -17.05
N THR A 193 -12.26 6.22 -16.99
CA THR A 193 -12.85 4.91 -16.62
C THR A 193 -13.34 4.12 -17.84
N TYR A 194 -12.94 4.56 -19.03
CA TYR A 194 -13.44 4.11 -20.33
C TYR A 194 -12.34 4.11 -21.39
N HIS A 195 -12.67 3.52 -22.54
CA HIS A 195 -11.95 3.65 -23.81
C HIS A 195 -12.95 3.90 -24.96
N ILE A 196 -12.45 4.19 -26.16
CA ILE A 196 -13.29 4.40 -27.35
C ILE A 196 -13.01 3.31 -28.38
N GLU A 197 -14.02 2.50 -28.70
CA GLU A 197 -13.94 1.49 -29.76
C GLU A 197 -14.30 2.10 -31.12
N GLY A 198 -13.45 1.89 -32.13
CA GLY A 198 -13.73 2.29 -33.51
C GLY A 198 -13.85 3.80 -33.72
N GLY A 199 -13.19 4.62 -32.91
CA GLY A 199 -13.19 6.08 -33.00
C GLY A 199 -12.21 6.74 -32.05
N LEU A 200 -12.31 8.06 -31.92
CA LEU A 200 -11.44 8.88 -31.07
C LEU A 200 -12.26 9.78 -30.15
N LEU A 201 -11.87 9.88 -28.87
CA LEU A 201 -12.54 10.76 -27.90
C LEU A 201 -12.55 12.23 -28.37
N ARG A 202 -11.40 12.71 -28.87
CA ARG A 202 -11.24 14.11 -29.34
C ARG A 202 -12.22 14.48 -30.45
N ASP A 203 -12.57 13.52 -31.31
CA ASP A 203 -13.44 13.71 -32.46
C ASP A 203 -14.91 13.39 -32.14
N GLY A 204 -15.19 12.84 -30.94
CA GLY A 204 -16.54 12.43 -30.54
C GLY A 204 -17.09 11.22 -31.32
N THR A 205 -16.22 10.45 -31.98
CA THR A 205 -16.55 9.33 -32.87
C THR A 205 -16.47 7.98 -32.18
N GLY A 206 -16.98 6.91 -32.81
CA GLY A 206 -16.94 5.56 -32.25
C GLY A 206 -17.88 5.36 -31.05
N THR A 207 -17.56 4.40 -30.19
CA THR A 207 -18.38 4.00 -29.04
C THR A 207 -17.58 4.11 -27.76
N MET A 208 -18.11 4.81 -26.75
CA MET A 208 -17.49 4.86 -25.42
C MET A 208 -17.83 3.59 -24.63
N VAL A 209 -16.81 2.89 -24.15
CA VAL A 209 -16.97 1.59 -23.49
C VAL A 209 -16.36 1.62 -22.10
N ALA A 210 -17.13 1.15 -21.11
CA ALA A 210 -16.67 0.98 -19.74
C ALA A 210 -15.47 0.04 -19.62
N GLY A 211 -14.46 0.43 -18.84
CA GLY A 211 -13.30 -0.41 -18.54
C GLY A 211 -12.23 -0.38 -19.64
N GLY A 212 -11.31 -1.35 -19.59
CA GLY A 212 -10.14 -1.39 -20.48
C GLY A 212 -9.30 -0.12 -20.43
N ASN A 213 -9.16 0.46 -19.24
CA ASN A 213 -8.76 1.85 -19.04
C ASN A 213 -7.49 2.04 -18.18
N GLN A 214 -6.98 0.97 -17.56
CA GLN A 214 -5.81 1.03 -16.70
C GLN A 214 -4.72 0.07 -17.20
N PHE A 215 -3.61 0.63 -17.68
CA PHE A 215 -2.42 -0.14 -18.01
C PHE A 215 -1.86 -0.80 -16.75
N SER A 216 -1.59 -2.10 -16.80
CA SER A 216 -0.98 -2.89 -15.73
C SER A 216 0.38 -3.41 -16.18
N ARG A 217 1.47 -2.95 -15.54
CA ARG A 217 2.80 -3.53 -15.81
C ARG A 217 2.87 -4.98 -15.34
N GLY A 218 2.27 -5.28 -14.18
CA GLY A 218 2.21 -6.63 -13.63
C GLY A 218 1.71 -7.64 -14.67
N TRP A 219 0.59 -7.29 -15.31
CA TRP A 219 -0.04 -8.14 -16.31
C TRP A 219 0.64 -8.08 -17.68
N ALA A 220 1.01 -6.90 -18.16
CA ALA A 220 1.65 -6.71 -19.45
C ALA A 220 3.03 -7.37 -19.54
N GLN A 221 3.86 -7.24 -18.50
CA GLN A 221 5.24 -7.71 -18.51
C GLN A 221 5.42 -9.11 -17.93
N PHE A 222 4.76 -9.43 -16.81
CA PHE A 222 5.14 -10.58 -15.99
C PHE A 222 4.13 -11.72 -16.04
N ILE A 223 2.83 -11.42 -15.95
CA ILE A 223 1.77 -12.43 -16.07
C ILE A 223 1.46 -12.60 -17.56
N THR A 224 2.43 -13.10 -18.33
CA THR A 224 2.22 -13.51 -19.73
C THR A 224 1.29 -14.73 -19.79
N PRO A 225 0.74 -15.10 -20.97
CA PRO A 225 -0.05 -16.33 -21.09
C PRO A 225 0.68 -17.59 -20.62
N ASP A 226 2.00 -17.67 -20.83
CA ASP A 226 2.82 -18.78 -20.33
C ASP A 226 2.97 -18.75 -18.80
N MET A 227 3.21 -17.56 -18.23
CA MET A 227 3.28 -17.43 -16.77
C MET A 227 1.94 -17.74 -16.12
N ALA A 228 0.84 -17.29 -16.70
CA ALA A 228 -0.51 -17.60 -16.23
C ALA A 228 -0.77 -19.10 -16.20
N ARG A 229 -0.39 -19.83 -17.28
CA ARG A 229 -0.43 -21.30 -17.30
C ARG A 229 0.49 -21.93 -16.25
N LYS A 230 1.68 -21.36 -16.01
CA LYS A 230 2.60 -21.84 -14.96
C LYS A 230 1.97 -21.71 -13.58
N ILE A 231 1.31 -20.59 -13.30
CA ILE A 231 0.60 -20.34 -12.03
C ILE A 231 -0.58 -21.30 -11.88
N ALA A 232 -1.39 -21.47 -12.92
CA ALA A 232 -2.57 -22.34 -12.90
C ALA A 232 -2.26 -23.82 -12.60
N ARG A 233 -1.01 -24.28 -12.77
CA ARG A 233 -0.59 -25.65 -12.40
C ARG A 233 -0.63 -25.93 -10.90
N PHE A 234 -0.54 -24.91 -10.05
CA PHE A 234 -0.58 -25.08 -8.59
C PHE A 234 -1.61 -24.15 -7.91
N VAL A 235 -2.20 -23.20 -8.63
CA VAL A 235 -3.30 -22.36 -8.17
C VAL A 235 -4.54 -22.67 -8.99
N PRO A 236 -5.43 -23.56 -8.50
CA PRO A 236 -6.68 -23.85 -9.18
C PRO A 236 -7.52 -22.58 -9.40
N GLY A 237 -8.06 -22.42 -10.60
CA GLY A 237 -8.88 -21.27 -10.97
C GLY A 237 -8.11 -20.01 -11.37
N PHE A 238 -6.77 -20.05 -11.45
CA PHE A 238 -6.02 -18.91 -11.98
C PHE A 238 -6.33 -18.67 -13.48
N PRO A 239 -6.66 -17.43 -13.89
CA PRO A 239 -7.08 -17.13 -15.25
C PRO A 239 -5.94 -17.35 -16.26
N THR A 240 -6.22 -17.96 -17.41
CA THR A 240 -5.20 -18.27 -18.44
C THR A 240 -5.51 -17.71 -19.82
N LYS A 241 -6.75 -17.26 -20.04
CA LYS A 241 -7.22 -16.61 -21.27
C LYS A 241 -7.83 -15.25 -20.94
N LEU A 242 -7.98 -14.38 -21.95
CA LEU A 242 -8.51 -13.03 -21.75
C LEU A 242 -9.92 -13.04 -21.16
N GLU A 243 -10.77 -13.95 -21.64
CA GLU A 243 -12.14 -14.12 -21.15
C GLU A 243 -12.21 -14.49 -19.66
N ASP A 244 -11.20 -15.19 -19.12
CA ASP A 244 -11.17 -15.64 -17.73
C ASP A 244 -11.02 -14.47 -16.73
N PHE A 245 -10.47 -13.34 -17.16
CA PHE A 245 -10.31 -12.13 -16.33
C PHE A 245 -11.62 -11.34 -16.14
N GLY A 246 -12.67 -11.69 -16.89
CA GLY A 246 -14.02 -11.19 -16.71
C GLY A 246 -14.11 -9.66 -16.54
N SER A 247 -14.72 -9.24 -15.43
CA SER A 247 -14.98 -7.82 -15.14
C SER A 247 -13.74 -6.97 -14.91
N GLN A 248 -12.61 -7.57 -14.50
CA GLN A 248 -11.36 -6.85 -14.25
C GLN A 248 -10.47 -6.79 -15.50
N GLY A 249 -10.75 -7.63 -16.50
CA GLY A 249 -9.99 -7.70 -17.75
C GLY A 249 -10.38 -6.64 -18.78
N SER A 250 -9.99 -6.89 -20.02
CA SER A 250 -10.39 -6.15 -21.22
C SER A 250 -10.13 -7.03 -22.46
N SER A 251 -10.28 -6.46 -23.66
CA SER A 251 -9.87 -7.08 -24.92
C SER A 251 -8.34 -7.13 -25.14
N VAL A 252 -7.55 -6.48 -24.27
CA VAL A 252 -6.10 -6.33 -24.41
C VAL A 252 -5.38 -6.88 -23.18
N TRP A 253 -4.51 -7.88 -23.40
CA TRP A 253 -3.67 -8.44 -22.34
C TRP A 253 -2.72 -7.37 -21.79
N GLY A 254 -2.82 -7.09 -20.49
CA GLY A 254 -2.08 -6.01 -19.84
C GLY A 254 -2.90 -4.75 -19.57
N MET A 255 -4.17 -4.70 -19.98
CA MET A 255 -5.06 -3.56 -19.77
C MET A 255 -6.25 -3.97 -18.90
N THR A 256 -6.27 -3.48 -17.66
CA THR A 256 -7.30 -3.77 -16.65
C THR A 256 -8.47 -2.79 -16.72
N SER A 257 -9.60 -3.17 -16.12
CA SER A 257 -10.74 -2.29 -15.86
C SER A 257 -10.72 -1.81 -14.41
N TYR A 258 -10.55 -0.50 -14.17
CA TYR A 258 -10.39 0.06 -12.81
C TYR A 258 -11.21 1.34 -12.59
N GLY A 259 -12.00 1.36 -11.50
CA GLY A 259 -13.12 2.29 -11.40
C GLY A 259 -14.19 1.99 -12.47
N ALA A 260 -14.17 0.76 -12.97
CA ALA A 260 -15.03 0.24 -14.01
C ALA A 260 -14.99 -1.29 -13.95
N SER A 261 -16.01 -1.90 -14.52
CA SER A 261 -16.09 -3.31 -14.85
C SER A 261 -16.22 -3.41 -16.36
N ASN A 262 -15.39 -4.24 -16.99
CA ASN A 262 -15.30 -4.40 -18.43
C ASN A 262 -16.70 -4.43 -19.10
N ARG A 263 -16.96 -3.45 -19.96
CA ARG A 263 -18.20 -3.20 -20.73
C ARG A 263 -19.50 -3.04 -19.94
N THR A 264 -19.49 -3.12 -18.61
CA THR A 264 -20.70 -3.26 -17.80
C THR A 264 -20.96 -2.08 -16.89
N ARG A 265 -19.92 -1.57 -16.21
CA ARG A 265 -20.05 -0.43 -15.30
C ARG A 265 -18.85 0.49 -15.33
N MET A 266 -19.02 1.78 -15.10
CA MET A 266 -17.92 2.74 -14.96
C MET A 266 -18.29 3.84 -13.98
N LEU A 267 -17.29 4.42 -13.30
CA LEU A 267 -17.50 5.62 -12.50
C LEU A 267 -17.42 6.85 -13.39
N PHE A 268 -18.39 7.75 -13.28
CA PHE A 268 -18.23 9.13 -13.69
C PHE A 268 -17.71 9.92 -12.48
N GLN A 269 -16.40 10.14 -12.45
CA GLN A 269 -15.69 10.66 -11.27
C GLN A 269 -14.76 11.83 -11.69
N PRO A 270 -15.10 13.08 -11.33
CA PRO A 270 -14.20 14.21 -11.51
C PRO A 270 -12.93 14.06 -10.68
N ALA A 271 -11.84 14.70 -11.10
CA ALA A 271 -10.58 14.70 -10.36
C ALA A 271 -10.73 15.25 -8.94
N SER A 272 -11.66 16.19 -8.74
CA SER A 272 -12.01 16.81 -7.46
C SER A 272 -12.66 15.86 -6.43
N ALA A 273 -13.24 14.75 -6.90
CA ALA A 273 -13.92 13.81 -6.02
C ALA A 273 -12.95 12.86 -5.31
N TYR A 274 -11.78 12.63 -5.94
CA TYR A 274 -10.90 11.54 -5.52
C TYR A 274 -9.42 11.79 -5.83
N CYS A 275 -9.10 12.01 -7.12
CA CYS A 275 -7.71 12.01 -7.58
C CYS A 275 -6.88 13.10 -6.90
N GLU A 276 -7.44 14.30 -6.74
CA GLU A 276 -6.75 15.42 -6.09
C GLU A 276 -6.39 15.17 -4.63
N VAL A 277 -6.91 14.12 -3.98
CA VAL A 277 -6.51 13.80 -2.62
C VAL A 277 -5.07 13.30 -2.60
N CYS A 278 -4.65 12.52 -3.61
CA CYS A 278 -3.39 11.77 -3.60
C CYS A 278 -2.52 11.92 -4.85
N HIS A 279 -3.06 12.37 -5.98
CA HIS A 279 -2.37 12.57 -7.24
C HIS A 279 -2.73 13.97 -7.74
N THR A 280 -2.01 14.95 -7.21
CA THR A 280 -2.45 16.34 -7.10
C THR A 280 -2.08 17.17 -8.31
N MET A 281 -2.88 18.20 -8.53
CA MET A 281 -2.66 19.28 -9.50
C MET A 281 -3.30 20.56 -8.98
N LYS A 282 -2.70 21.70 -9.31
CA LYS A 282 -3.21 23.05 -9.01
C LYS A 282 -2.99 23.97 -10.20
N PHE A 283 -3.90 24.91 -10.38
CA PHE A 283 -3.89 25.86 -11.48
C PHE A 283 -3.69 27.30 -11.01
N ASP A 284 -3.18 28.18 -11.86
CA ASP A 284 -2.96 29.60 -11.56
C ASP A 284 -4.08 30.54 -12.08
N PHE A 285 -5.26 30.00 -12.37
CA PHE A 285 -6.43 30.81 -12.74
C PHE A 285 -6.81 31.81 -11.65
N ASN A 286 -7.26 32.99 -12.07
CA ASN A 286 -7.71 34.05 -11.17
C ASN A 286 -9.14 33.81 -10.65
N SER A 287 -9.94 33.05 -11.40
CA SER A 287 -11.35 32.77 -11.08
C SER A 287 -11.77 31.39 -11.59
N SER A 288 -12.90 30.92 -11.06
CA SER A 288 -13.58 29.72 -11.51
C SER A 288 -14.04 29.83 -12.96
N GLU A 289 -14.44 31.02 -13.42
CA GLU A 289 -14.82 31.25 -14.81
C GLU A 289 -13.66 30.96 -15.79
N GLU A 290 -12.45 31.41 -15.49
CA GLU A 290 -11.26 31.12 -16.30
C GLU A 290 -10.98 29.60 -16.35
N PHE A 291 -11.08 28.93 -15.20
CA PHE A 291 -10.92 27.47 -15.13
C PHE A 291 -11.97 26.73 -15.98
N ILE A 292 -13.24 27.12 -15.86
CA ILE A 292 -14.34 26.52 -16.62
C ILE A 292 -14.15 26.74 -18.13
N ALA A 293 -13.70 27.93 -18.55
CA ALA A 293 -13.41 28.23 -19.95
C ALA A 293 -12.26 27.40 -20.53
N ALA A 294 -11.38 26.85 -19.70
CA ALA A 294 -10.29 25.96 -20.07
C ALA A 294 -10.70 24.47 -20.12
N LEU A 295 -11.84 24.08 -19.53
CA LEU A 295 -12.30 22.69 -19.59
C LEU A 295 -12.58 22.25 -21.03
N GLY A 296 -12.22 21.01 -21.34
CA GLY A 296 -12.23 20.47 -22.70
C GLY A 296 -11.08 20.93 -23.58
N LYS A 297 -10.16 21.78 -23.08
CA LYS A 297 -8.98 22.28 -23.78
C LYS A 297 -7.71 21.87 -23.03
N PRO A 298 -7.21 20.63 -23.23
CA PRO A 298 -6.09 20.12 -22.44
C PRO A 298 -4.84 21.00 -22.43
N GLU A 299 -4.44 21.58 -23.56
CA GLU A 299 -3.25 22.44 -23.62
C GLU A 299 -3.39 23.70 -22.77
N GLU A 300 -4.58 24.31 -22.72
CA GLU A 300 -4.82 25.48 -21.86
C GLU A 300 -4.77 25.11 -20.38
N LEU A 301 -5.37 23.98 -19.98
CA LEU A 301 -5.25 23.48 -18.60
C LEU A 301 -3.80 23.21 -18.21
N ARG A 302 -3.01 22.59 -19.10
CA ARG A 302 -1.59 22.29 -18.85
C ARG A 302 -0.76 23.56 -18.72
N LYS A 303 -1.00 24.56 -19.58
CA LYS A 303 -0.34 25.87 -19.52
C LYS A 303 -0.58 26.57 -18.18
N HIS A 304 -1.79 26.47 -17.66
CA HIS A 304 -2.20 27.05 -16.38
C HIS A 304 -1.92 26.15 -15.17
N THR A 305 -1.23 25.02 -15.33
CA THR A 305 -0.90 24.14 -14.20
C THR A 305 0.36 24.66 -13.49
N ILE A 306 0.19 25.22 -12.30
CA ILE A 306 1.29 25.77 -11.49
C ILE A 306 1.97 24.73 -10.60
N ALA A 307 1.27 23.66 -10.22
CA ALA A 307 1.84 22.55 -9.48
C ALA A 307 1.19 21.22 -9.88
N LYS A 308 1.99 20.16 -9.96
CA LYS A 308 1.54 18.81 -10.31
C LYS A 308 2.34 17.73 -9.60
N GLY A 309 1.71 16.58 -9.40
CA GLY A 309 2.21 15.55 -8.51
C GLY A 309 2.20 16.01 -7.06
N ILE A 310 2.71 15.19 -6.15
CA ILE A 310 2.85 15.54 -4.74
C ILE A 310 4.01 16.54 -4.62
N SER A 311 3.73 17.81 -4.90
CA SER A 311 4.68 18.92 -4.90
C SER A 311 5.01 19.39 -3.48
N CYS A 312 5.97 20.31 -3.37
CA CYS A 312 6.37 20.91 -2.09
C CYS A 312 5.15 21.42 -1.30
N GLU A 313 4.28 22.15 -1.97
CA GLU A 313 3.14 22.84 -1.36
C GLU A 313 1.99 21.90 -0.99
N GLU A 314 1.91 20.70 -1.57
CA GLU A 314 0.92 19.70 -1.15
C GLU A 314 1.28 19.07 0.21
N CYS A 315 2.53 19.21 0.66
CA CYS A 315 3.00 18.79 1.98
C CYS A 315 3.26 19.95 2.96
N HIS A 316 3.58 21.14 2.45
CA HIS A 316 3.93 22.33 3.25
C HIS A 316 2.85 23.43 3.22
N GLY A 317 1.80 23.25 2.42
CA GLY A 317 0.74 24.23 2.14
C GLY A 317 1.13 25.24 1.06
N ALA A 318 0.13 25.90 0.47
CA ALA A 318 0.29 26.86 -0.62
C ALA A 318 1.17 28.06 -0.21
N GLY A 319 2.28 28.27 -0.92
CA GLY A 319 3.32 29.26 -0.62
C GLY A 319 4.18 28.95 0.61
N ALA A 320 3.91 27.85 1.33
CA ALA A 320 4.60 27.44 2.55
C ALA A 320 4.80 28.60 3.57
N HIS A 321 6.05 29.04 3.74
CA HIS A 321 6.44 30.10 4.69
C HIS A 321 6.77 31.43 4.00
N LEU A 322 6.40 31.61 2.72
CA LEU A 322 6.54 32.89 2.03
C LEU A 322 5.59 33.94 2.60
N TYR A 323 5.93 35.22 2.46
CA TYR A 323 5.04 36.31 2.83
C TYR A 323 3.76 36.27 1.98
N GLY A 324 2.59 36.23 2.63
CA GLY A 324 1.29 36.10 1.96
C GLY A 324 0.88 34.66 1.60
N ALA A 325 1.64 33.66 2.03
CA ALA A 325 1.31 32.24 1.90
C ALA A 325 0.12 31.82 2.78
N ARG A 326 -0.48 30.67 2.44
CA ARG A 326 -1.50 29.96 3.23
C ARG A 326 -0.96 28.66 3.85
N GLY A 327 0.36 28.48 3.84
CA GLY A 327 1.02 27.36 4.50
C GLY A 327 0.86 27.43 6.02
N THR A 328 0.59 26.27 6.64
CA THR A 328 0.20 26.18 8.06
C THR A 328 1.39 26.07 9.02
N GLY A 329 2.63 26.10 8.52
CA GLY A 329 3.83 25.86 9.33
C GLY A 329 3.95 24.43 9.89
N ILE A 330 3.04 23.52 9.55
CA ILE A 330 3.05 22.12 9.96
C ILE A 330 3.28 21.24 8.72
N PRO A 331 4.44 20.58 8.59
CA PRO A 331 4.67 19.66 7.47
C PRO A 331 3.77 18.43 7.56
N SER A 332 3.43 17.87 6.41
CA SER A 332 2.61 16.65 6.30
C SER A 332 3.12 15.51 7.19
N ASN A 333 2.19 14.82 7.85
CA ASN A 333 2.43 13.54 8.53
C ASN A 333 2.13 12.33 7.62
N CYS A 334 1.97 12.56 6.31
CA CYS A 334 1.67 11.57 5.26
C CYS A 334 0.23 11.02 5.24
N GLU A 335 -0.60 11.32 6.24
CA GLU A 335 -1.87 10.59 6.46
C GLU A 335 -2.94 10.87 5.39
N ARG A 336 -2.85 12.00 4.69
CA ARG A 336 -3.74 12.36 3.59
C ARG A 336 -3.76 11.27 2.51
N CYS A 337 -2.58 10.74 2.16
CA CYS A 337 -2.41 9.83 1.02
C CYS A 337 -2.08 8.39 1.42
N HIS A 338 -1.47 8.20 2.60
CA HIS A 338 -0.90 6.91 3.04
C HIS A 338 -1.61 6.26 4.23
N GLN A 339 -2.68 6.85 4.79
CA GLN A 339 -3.39 6.25 5.93
C GLN A 339 -4.47 5.28 5.48
N ARG A 340 -5.50 5.77 4.77
CA ARG A 340 -6.62 4.99 4.24
C ARG A 340 -7.18 3.97 5.24
N PHE A 341 -7.71 4.47 6.35
CA PHE A 341 -8.44 3.62 7.28
C PHE A 341 -9.72 3.07 6.63
N ALA A 342 -10.25 2.01 7.21
CA ALA A 342 -11.60 1.53 6.98
C ALA A 342 -12.22 1.12 8.32
N TYR A 343 -13.52 1.35 8.46
CA TYR A 343 -14.31 0.99 9.63
C TYR A 343 -15.25 -0.16 9.30
N ASN A 344 -15.33 -1.12 10.23
CA ASN A 344 -16.41 -2.11 10.27
C ASN A 344 -16.72 -2.44 11.74
N GLU A 345 -17.95 -2.89 11.98
CA GLU A 345 -18.45 -3.10 13.34
C GLU A 345 -17.73 -4.25 14.05
N ALA A 346 -17.37 -5.33 13.34
CA ALA A 346 -16.66 -6.46 13.91
C ALA A 346 -15.25 -6.08 14.44
N ASP A 347 -14.47 -5.31 13.67
CA ASP A 347 -13.18 -4.77 14.14
C ASP A 347 -13.37 -3.84 15.34
N ALA A 348 -14.44 -3.03 15.34
CA ALA A 348 -14.74 -2.10 16.41
C ALA A 348 -15.17 -2.80 17.71
N GLU A 349 -15.88 -3.92 17.62
CA GLU A 349 -16.23 -4.78 18.74
C GLU A 349 -15.00 -5.51 19.28
N ALA A 350 -14.15 -6.04 18.40
CA ALA A 350 -12.93 -6.75 18.78
C ALA A 350 -11.87 -5.83 19.42
N ASN A 351 -11.78 -4.57 19.00
CA ASN A 351 -10.88 -3.58 19.58
C ASN A 351 -11.48 -2.16 19.59
N PRO A 352 -12.31 -1.82 20.60
CA PRO A 352 -12.97 -0.52 20.67
C PRO A 352 -12.02 0.69 20.75
N LEU A 353 -10.80 0.50 21.27
CA LEU A 353 -9.80 1.57 21.38
C LEU A 353 -9.09 1.86 20.05
N LYS A 354 -9.03 0.87 19.15
CA LYS A 354 -8.46 1.01 17.80
C LYS A 354 -9.42 0.33 16.79
N PRO A 355 -10.60 0.91 16.53
CA PRO A 355 -11.70 0.24 15.82
C PRO A 355 -11.53 0.18 14.30
N PHE A 356 -10.37 0.61 13.78
CA PHE A 356 -10.13 0.73 12.36
C PHE A 356 -9.23 -0.39 11.84
N ASN A 357 -9.41 -0.70 10.56
CA ASN A 357 -8.54 -1.55 9.75
C ASN A 357 -7.97 -0.74 8.57
N ALA A 358 -7.14 -1.37 7.75
CA ALA A 358 -6.73 -0.79 6.47
C ALA A 358 -7.88 -0.92 5.45
N TYR A 359 -7.96 0.02 4.51
CA TYR A 359 -8.84 -0.13 3.35
C TYR A 359 -8.35 -1.24 2.40
N PHE A 360 -9.27 -2.06 1.89
CA PHE A 360 -8.98 -3.18 0.99
C PHE A 360 -9.50 -2.92 -0.43
N LYS A 361 -8.70 -3.37 -1.40
CA LYS A 361 -9.08 -3.50 -2.81
C LYS A 361 -9.34 -4.96 -3.09
N SER A 362 -10.61 -5.35 -3.04
CA SER A 362 -11.05 -6.76 -3.04
C SER A 362 -10.48 -7.51 -1.82
N SER A 363 -9.64 -8.54 -2.00
CA SER A 363 -9.11 -9.35 -0.90
C SER A 363 -7.72 -8.95 -0.41
N CYS A 364 -7.11 -7.92 -1.00
CA CYS A 364 -5.80 -7.41 -0.59
C CYS A 364 -5.88 -5.97 -0.06
N PRO A 365 -5.02 -5.58 0.91
CA PRO A 365 -4.96 -4.20 1.38
C PRO A 365 -4.62 -3.27 0.22
N SER A 366 -5.25 -2.11 0.15
CA SER A 366 -5.02 -1.14 -0.92
C SER A 366 -3.63 -0.51 -0.80
N CYS A 367 -3.05 -0.04 -1.91
CA CYS A 367 -1.92 0.89 -1.85
C CYS A 367 -2.26 2.15 -1.04
N GLY A 368 -1.26 2.79 -0.42
CA GLY A 368 -1.50 4.00 0.38
C GLY A 368 -2.16 3.70 1.73
N THR A 369 -1.99 2.49 2.26
CA THR A 369 -2.53 2.06 3.56
C THR A 369 -1.44 1.84 4.62
N GLU A 370 -0.21 2.27 4.35
CA GLU A 370 0.94 2.06 5.24
C GLU A 370 0.68 2.63 6.65
N GLY A 371 0.00 3.77 6.72
CA GLY A 371 -0.40 4.43 7.97
C GLY A 371 -1.44 3.65 8.78
N SER A 372 -2.47 3.08 8.14
CA SER A 372 -3.46 2.25 8.84
C SER A 372 -2.90 0.89 9.25
N GLN A 373 -2.04 0.30 8.41
CA GLN A 373 -1.29 -0.91 8.73
C GLN A 373 -0.39 -0.71 9.97
N MET A 374 0.36 0.39 10.02
CA MET A 374 1.29 0.63 11.12
C MET A 374 0.58 1.06 12.42
N TYR A 375 -0.62 1.63 12.37
CA TYR A 375 -1.31 2.26 13.51
C TYR A 375 -1.44 1.37 14.76
N SER A 376 -1.62 0.07 14.54
CA SER A 376 -1.78 -0.93 15.61
C SER A 376 -0.50 -1.76 15.85
N THR A 377 0.66 -1.29 15.42
CA THR A 377 1.95 -1.97 15.63
C THR A 377 2.68 -1.45 16.86
N VAL A 378 3.64 -2.25 17.35
CA VAL A 378 4.54 -1.83 18.45
C VAL A 378 5.35 -0.59 18.07
N HIS A 379 5.80 -0.47 16.81
CA HIS A 379 6.53 0.71 16.36
C HIS A 379 5.70 1.99 16.52
N TYR A 380 4.44 1.97 16.09
CA TYR A 380 3.56 3.13 16.22
C TYR A 380 3.24 3.46 17.68
N GLU A 381 3.00 2.43 18.51
CA GLU A 381 2.79 2.56 19.96
C GLU A 381 3.99 3.16 20.68
N LYS A 382 5.21 2.89 20.20
CA LYS A 382 6.45 3.50 20.71
C LYS A 382 6.78 4.87 20.10
N GLY A 383 5.82 5.47 19.39
CA GLY A 383 5.95 6.83 18.86
C GLY A 383 6.60 6.94 17.49
N MET A 384 6.94 5.81 16.83
CA MET A 384 7.50 5.86 15.47
C MET A 384 6.42 6.28 14.47
N ARG A 385 6.81 7.09 13.49
CA ARG A 385 5.98 7.57 12.38
C ARG A 385 6.73 7.40 11.06
N CYS A 386 6.09 7.72 9.94
CA CYS A 386 6.69 7.61 8.60
C CYS A 386 8.05 8.33 8.54
N SER A 387 8.12 9.56 9.06
CA SER A 387 9.32 10.41 9.06
C SER A 387 10.43 9.96 10.03
N THR A 388 10.15 9.00 10.92
CA THR A 388 11.17 8.33 11.75
C THR A 388 12.12 7.52 10.88
N CYS A 389 11.59 6.82 9.88
CA CYS A 389 12.38 5.96 9.00
C CYS A 389 12.62 6.59 7.63
N HIS A 390 11.66 7.30 7.05
CA HIS A 390 11.76 7.81 5.68
C HIS A 390 12.29 9.25 5.59
N ASP A 391 13.08 9.50 4.55
CA ASP A 391 13.28 10.83 4.01
C ASP A 391 12.05 11.28 3.20
N PRO A 392 11.39 12.41 3.56
CA PRO A 392 10.18 12.85 2.87
C PRO A 392 10.43 13.43 1.47
N HIS A 393 11.66 13.84 1.14
CA HIS A 393 12.03 14.38 -0.17
C HIS A 393 12.60 13.29 -1.08
N ALA A 394 13.37 12.35 -0.53
CA ALA A 394 14.02 11.26 -1.28
C ALA A 394 13.25 9.92 -1.20
N VAL A 395 11.92 9.95 -1.43
CA VAL A 395 11.06 8.75 -1.35
C VAL A 395 11.28 7.72 -2.47
N THR A 396 12.16 8.02 -3.43
CA THR A 396 12.60 7.09 -4.47
C THR A 396 14.10 7.32 -4.68
N ALA A 397 14.90 6.36 -4.20
CA ALA A 397 16.34 6.39 -4.22
C ALA A 397 16.93 5.80 -5.51
N ASN A 398 16.28 4.77 -6.05
CA ASN A 398 16.59 4.19 -7.36
C ASN A 398 15.94 5.00 -8.50
N ASP A 399 16.17 4.62 -9.77
CA ASP A 399 15.50 5.30 -10.88
C ASP A 399 13.98 5.08 -10.77
N TRP A 400 13.20 6.16 -10.89
CA TRP A 400 11.74 6.12 -10.82
C TRP A 400 11.12 5.28 -11.95
N LYS A 401 11.87 5.01 -13.03
CA LYS A 401 11.47 4.15 -14.14
C LYS A 401 11.55 2.64 -13.81
N GLU A 402 12.27 2.25 -12.77
CA GLU A 402 12.44 0.84 -12.40
C GLU A 402 11.13 0.18 -11.94
N GLY A 403 11.09 -1.16 -12.03
CA GLY A 403 9.93 -1.99 -11.66
C GLY A 403 9.71 -2.20 -10.16
N PHE A 404 10.62 -1.71 -9.33
CA PHE A 404 10.51 -1.68 -7.88
C PHE A 404 10.96 -0.32 -7.33
N THR A 405 10.74 -0.12 -6.02
CA THR A 405 11.10 1.12 -5.32
C THR A 405 12.09 0.80 -4.22
N LYS A 406 13.25 1.46 -4.23
CA LYS A 406 14.12 1.61 -3.06
C LYS A 406 13.88 3.00 -2.50
N THR A 407 13.59 3.11 -1.21
CA THR A 407 13.36 4.40 -0.54
C THR A 407 14.61 4.83 0.22
N THR A 408 14.91 6.12 0.27
CA THR A 408 15.94 6.61 1.19
C THR A 408 15.44 6.52 2.62
N LEU A 409 16.17 5.79 3.46
CA LEU A 409 15.86 5.59 4.87
C LEU A 409 16.86 6.35 5.76
N LYS A 410 16.34 7.08 6.74
CA LYS A 410 17.08 7.71 7.85
C LYS A 410 17.48 6.71 8.93
N LYS A 411 16.72 5.62 9.05
CA LYS A 411 16.95 4.53 10.00
C LYS A 411 16.75 3.19 9.32
N GLN A 412 17.70 2.31 9.54
CA GLN A 412 17.63 0.91 9.16
C GLN A 412 17.19 0.06 10.35
N CYS A 413 16.77 -1.18 10.10
CA CYS A 413 16.31 -2.09 11.15
C CYS A 413 17.41 -2.31 12.21
N GLN A 414 18.64 -2.56 11.75
CA GLN A 414 19.81 -2.82 12.60
C GLN A 414 20.22 -1.63 13.49
N ASP A 415 19.77 -0.41 13.18
CA ASP A 415 20.08 0.76 14.02
C ASP A 415 19.39 0.68 15.40
N CYS A 416 18.32 -0.12 15.51
CA CYS A 416 17.58 -0.34 16.75
C CYS A 416 17.55 -1.82 17.19
N HIS A 417 17.69 -2.75 16.24
CA HIS A 417 17.63 -4.20 16.48
C HIS A 417 19.03 -4.82 16.40
N THR A 418 19.93 -4.41 17.31
CA THR A 418 21.35 -4.78 17.28
C THR A 418 21.58 -6.26 17.55
N ASP A 419 20.78 -6.86 18.45
CA ASP A 419 20.89 -8.30 18.75
C ASP A 419 20.50 -9.12 17.51
N GLN A 420 19.40 -8.76 16.84
CA GLN A 420 18.98 -9.42 15.60
C GLN A 420 20.01 -9.24 14.47
N ALA A 421 20.56 -8.02 14.35
CA ALA A 421 21.60 -7.73 13.37
C ALA A 421 22.87 -8.56 13.60
N GLN A 422 23.24 -8.83 14.86
CA GLN A 422 24.37 -9.68 15.19
C GLN A 422 24.20 -11.12 14.67
N PHE A 423 22.99 -11.70 14.79
CA PHE A 423 22.70 -13.03 14.22
C PHE A 423 22.75 -12.98 12.70
N PHE A 424 22.12 -11.97 12.10
CA PHE A 424 22.06 -11.85 10.65
C PHE A 424 23.45 -11.68 10.00
N ALA A 425 24.35 -10.94 10.66
CA ALA A 425 25.72 -10.70 10.23
C ALA A 425 26.60 -11.97 10.17
N GLN A 426 26.14 -13.11 10.73
CA GLN A 426 26.88 -14.37 10.67
C GLN A 426 26.91 -14.98 9.26
N GLY A 427 26.13 -14.44 8.30
CA GLY A 427 26.23 -14.87 6.91
C GLY A 427 25.67 -16.28 6.65
N ASP A 428 24.72 -16.74 7.48
CA ASP A 428 24.09 -18.06 7.35
C ASP A 428 23.18 -18.14 6.11
N THR A 429 22.28 -19.12 6.03
CA THR A 429 21.39 -19.42 4.90
C THR A 429 20.74 -18.18 4.27
N HIS A 430 20.34 -17.19 5.07
CA HIS A 430 19.71 -15.94 4.60
C HIS A 430 20.58 -14.69 4.79
N GLY A 431 21.87 -14.82 5.09
CA GLY A 431 22.73 -13.69 5.48
C GLY A 431 22.96 -12.62 4.41
N GLN A 432 22.55 -12.87 3.16
CA GLN A 432 22.55 -11.88 2.07
C GLN A 432 21.19 -11.19 1.85
N SER A 433 20.13 -11.63 2.54
CA SER A 433 18.82 -11.00 2.45
C SER A 433 18.78 -9.68 3.23
N SER A 434 17.76 -8.85 3.00
CA SER A 434 17.48 -7.72 3.87
C SER A 434 16.51 -8.12 4.99
N CYS A 435 16.48 -7.40 6.12
CA CYS A 435 15.46 -7.62 7.16
C CYS A 435 14.04 -7.47 6.59
N THR A 436 13.88 -6.56 5.62
CA THR A 436 12.60 -6.29 4.97
C THR A 436 12.14 -7.41 4.04
N ALA A 437 13.05 -8.27 3.58
CA ALA A 437 12.73 -9.41 2.73
C ALA A 437 11.76 -10.39 3.40
N CYS A 438 11.75 -10.47 4.74
CA CYS A 438 10.82 -11.29 5.50
C CYS A 438 9.77 -10.43 6.22
N HIS A 439 10.18 -9.30 6.79
CA HIS A 439 9.34 -8.50 7.68
C HIS A 439 8.50 -7.44 6.98
N MET A 440 8.67 -7.22 5.68
CA MET A 440 7.88 -6.24 4.92
C MET A 440 7.59 -6.77 3.51
N PRO A 441 6.87 -7.88 3.36
CA PRO A 441 6.52 -8.41 2.06
C PRO A 441 5.60 -7.46 1.31
N ASN A 442 5.65 -7.49 -0.02
CA ASN A 442 4.60 -6.84 -0.79
C ASN A 442 3.28 -7.61 -0.64
N MET A 443 2.26 -6.92 -0.13
CA MET A 443 0.89 -7.43 0.04
C MET A 443 -0.17 -6.50 -0.57
N GLY A 444 0.19 -5.23 -0.80
CA GLY A 444 -0.76 -4.20 -1.16
C GLY A 444 -1.14 -4.25 -2.64
N SER A 445 -2.44 -4.33 -2.93
CA SER A 445 -3.01 -4.17 -4.27
C SER A 445 -3.08 -2.68 -4.63
N CYS A 446 -2.40 -2.29 -5.70
CA CYS A 446 -2.57 -0.96 -6.27
C CYS A 446 -3.64 -0.96 -7.38
N GLU A 447 -3.74 -2.07 -8.11
CA GLU A 447 -4.48 -2.18 -9.36
C GLU A 447 -5.95 -2.59 -9.15
N ASN A 448 -6.28 -3.13 -7.97
CA ASN A 448 -7.55 -3.81 -7.68
C ASN A 448 -7.82 -4.94 -8.67
N PHE A 449 -6.79 -5.71 -9.03
CA PHE A 449 -6.91 -6.76 -10.04
C PHE A 449 -7.42 -8.06 -9.38
N ALA A 450 -8.68 -8.02 -8.94
CA ALA A 450 -9.28 -9.03 -8.08
C ALA A 450 -9.17 -10.47 -8.62
N THR A 451 -9.26 -10.66 -9.93
CA THR A 451 -9.22 -11.99 -10.57
C THR A 451 -7.89 -12.73 -10.42
N ILE A 452 -6.82 -12.04 -10.00
CA ILE A 452 -5.53 -12.66 -9.69
C ILE A 452 -5.15 -12.57 -8.21
N GLN A 453 -6.09 -12.20 -7.34
CA GLN A 453 -5.86 -12.13 -5.89
C GLN A 453 -6.15 -13.49 -5.23
N PHE A 454 -5.08 -14.22 -4.95
CA PHE A 454 -5.06 -15.49 -4.23
C PHE A 454 -4.26 -15.30 -2.93
N PRO A 455 -4.80 -14.59 -1.93
CA PRO A 455 -4.03 -14.16 -0.75
C PRO A 455 -3.47 -15.33 0.07
N ASP A 456 -4.12 -16.50 0.05
CA ASP A 456 -3.62 -17.70 0.71
C ASP A 456 -2.37 -18.28 0.06
N MET A 457 -2.14 -17.94 -1.22
CA MET A 457 -0.93 -18.24 -1.99
C MET A 457 0.06 -17.06 -1.99
N ALA A 458 -0.22 -16.00 -1.22
CA ALA A 458 0.57 -14.77 -1.13
C ALA A 458 0.89 -14.13 -2.50
N GLY A 459 -0.13 -13.99 -3.36
CA GLY A 459 -0.02 -13.37 -4.68
C GLY A 459 -1.40 -13.10 -5.30
N PHE A 460 -1.50 -12.58 -6.52
CA PHE A 460 -0.43 -12.08 -7.40
C PHE A 460 -0.59 -10.59 -7.74
N ASP A 461 -1.62 -9.92 -7.17
CA ASP A 461 -1.80 -8.45 -7.18
C ASP A 461 -1.33 -7.85 -5.85
N ASN A 462 -0.01 -7.90 -5.65
CA ASN A 462 0.67 -7.52 -4.42
C ASN A 462 1.92 -6.69 -4.77
N VAL A 463 1.70 -5.42 -5.03
CA VAL A 463 2.70 -4.51 -5.63
C VAL A 463 3.21 -3.43 -4.68
N ARG A 464 2.67 -3.36 -3.46
CA ARG A 464 3.10 -2.43 -2.41
C ARG A 464 3.47 -3.14 -1.12
N ARG A 465 4.50 -2.59 -0.47
CA ARG A 465 5.16 -3.12 0.71
C ARG A 465 4.30 -2.94 1.96
N ALA A 466 4.11 -4.01 2.72
CA ALA A 466 3.41 -3.96 4.00
C ALA A 466 4.22 -3.18 5.04
N HIS A 467 3.51 -2.45 5.91
CA HIS A 467 4.05 -1.79 7.11
C HIS A 467 3.55 -2.49 8.37
N ILE A 468 3.64 -3.81 8.33
CA ILE A 468 3.39 -4.76 9.42
C ILE A 468 4.69 -5.54 9.55
N TRP A 469 5.33 -5.52 10.71
CA TRP A 469 6.64 -6.17 10.89
C TRP A 469 6.58 -7.50 11.63
N LYS A 470 5.54 -7.71 12.45
CA LYS A 470 5.43 -8.90 13.28
C LYS A 470 5.12 -10.11 12.40
N ILE A 471 6.01 -11.09 12.34
CA ILE A 471 5.72 -12.41 11.76
C ILE A 471 5.07 -13.29 12.82
N ARG A 472 3.96 -13.94 12.48
CA ARG A 472 3.31 -14.97 13.27
C ARG A 472 3.69 -16.32 12.69
N VAL A 473 4.40 -17.11 13.50
CA VAL A 473 4.76 -18.49 13.19
C VAL A 473 3.59 -19.38 13.61
N ASP A 474 2.76 -19.74 12.65
CA ASP A 474 1.54 -20.51 12.85
C ASP A 474 1.24 -21.29 11.57
N GLU A 475 0.74 -22.51 11.72
CA GLU A 475 0.49 -23.43 10.62
C GLU A 475 -0.64 -22.95 9.70
N THR A 476 -1.68 -22.32 10.27
CA THR A 476 -2.93 -22.05 9.54
C THR A 476 -3.37 -20.60 9.60
N ALA A 477 -2.93 -19.82 10.58
CA ALA A 477 -3.36 -18.43 10.73
C ALA A 477 -2.96 -17.58 9.50
N LYS A 478 -3.91 -16.81 8.98
CA LYS A 478 -3.73 -15.95 7.80
C LYS A 478 -3.75 -14.48 8.17
N THR A 479 -2.90 -13.69 7.53
CA THR A 479 -2.88 -12.23 7.71
C THR A 479 -4.10 -11.54 7.13
N LEU A 480 -4.59 -12.01 6.00
CA LEU A 480 -5.73 -11.41 5.30
C LEU A 480 -6.92 -12.35 5.43
N ASN A 481 -8.05 -11.87 5.93
CA ASN A 481 -9.24 -12.70 6.11
C ASN A 481 -10.49 -12.01 5.57
N PRO A 482 -11.40 -12.76 4.92
CA PRO A 482 -12.76 -12.29 4.71
C PRO A 482 -13.49 -12.24 6.07
N PRO A 483 -14.71 -11.70 6.11
CA PRO A 483 -15.57 -11.85 7.29
C PRO A 483 -15.74 -13.33 7.67
N GLU A 484 -15.90 -13.59 8.96
CA GLU A 484 -16.01 -14.95 9.49
C GLU A 484 -17.11 -15.77 8.78
N GLY A 485 -16.81 -17.04 8.48
CA GLY A 485 -17.71 -17.95 7.78
C GLY A 485 -17.91 -17.69 6.29
N LYS A 486 -17.26 -16.66 5.71
CA LYS A 486 -17.34 -16.38 4.27
C LYS A 486 -16.26 -17.13 3.47
N PRO A 487 -16.53 -17.46 2.19
CA PRO A 487 -15.51 -18.00 1.29
C PRO A 487 -14.29 -17.09 1.17
N ARG A 488 -13.12 -17.69 0.95
CA ARG A 488 -11.84 -16.97 0.77
C ARG A 488 -11.61 -16.59 -0.69
N THR A 489 -12.58 -15.90 -1.29
CA THR A 489 -12.53 -15.43 -2.69
C THR A 489 -12.54 -13.90 -2.78
N ALA A 490 -11.93 -13.35 -3.83
CA ALA A 490 -11.67 -11.91 -3.97
C ALA A 490 -12.93 -11.04 -4.19
N ASP A 491 -14.05 -11.66 -4.55
CA ASP A 491 -15.35 -11.02 -4.74
C ASP A 491 -16.11 -10.78 -3.42
N ILE A 492 -15.70 -11.45 -2.33
CA ILE A 492 -16.26 -11.21 -1.00
C ILE A 492 -15.84 -9.82 -0.50
N LYS A 493 -16.80 -9.04 0.01
CA LYS A 493 -16.55 -7.73 0.63
C LYS A 493 -16.18 -7.86 2.10
N GLY A 494 -15.44 -6.88 2.61
CA GLY A 494 -15.13 -6.76 4.04
C GLY A 494 -13.90 -7.55 4.49
N TRP A 495 -12.94 -7.80 3.59
CA TRP A 495 -11.65 -8.34 3.98
C TRP A 495 -10.90 -7.39 4.92
N THR A 496 -10.17 -7.96 5.86
CA THR A 496 -9.44 -7.23 6.90
C THR A 496 -8.06 -7.82 7.15
N ILE A 497 -7.16 -7.00 7.73
CA ILE A 497 -5.91 -7.49 8.31
C ILE A 497 -6.24 -8.07 9.68
N ALA A 498 -5.92 -9.36 9.86
CA ALA A 498 -6.05 -10.05 11.13
C ALA A 498 -5.10 -9.47 12.19
N LYS A 499 -5.57 -9.49 13.42
CA LYS A 499 -4.85 -9.00 14.59
C LYS A 499 -4.74 -10.12 15.64
N GLN A 500 -3.59 -10.22 16.30
CA GLN A 500 -3.37 -11.02 17.50
C GLN A 500 -3.09 -10.05 18.64
N ASP A 501 -3.87 -10.13 19.73
CA ASP A 501 -3.79 -9.20 20.87
C ASP A 501 -3.86 -7.72 20.43
N GLY A 502 -4.75 -7.44 19.48
CA GLY A 502 -4.96 -6.11 18.91
C GLY A 502 -3.89 -5.63 17.91
N LYS A 503 -2.86 -6.43 17.62
CA LYS A 503 -1.73 -6.07 16.74
C LYS A 503 -1.74 -6.88 15.44
N PRO A 504 -1.50 -6.24 14.27
CA PRO A 504 -1.46 -6.96 13.01
C PRO A 504 -0.21 -7.85 12.91
N TYR A 505 -0.30 -8.91 12.12
CA TYR A 505 0.81 -9.83 11.88
C TYR A 505 0.89 -10.28 10.42
N LEU A 506 2.08 -10.69 10.00
CA LEU A 506 2.38 -11.39 8.75
C LEU A 506 2.37 -12.90 8.99
N ASP A 507 1.66 -13.65 8.16
CA ASP A 507 1.77 -15.11 8.13
C ASP A 507 3.02 -15.55 7.37
N LEU A 508 3.34 -16.84 7.51
CA LEU A 508 4.55 -17.41 6.93
C LEU A 508 4.49 -17.46 5.39
N MET A 509 3.31 -17.57 4.79
CA MET A 509 3.18 -17.60 3.34
C MET A 509 3.55 -16.24 2.73
N TRP A 510 3.06 -15.14 3.30
CA TRP A 510 3.49 -13.79 2.91
C TRP A 510 4.96 -13.54 3.20
N SER A 511 5.50 -14.04 4.32
CA SER A 511 6.88 -13.78 4.71
C SER A 511 7.90 -14.54 3.86
N CYS A 512 7.59 -15.78 3.45
CA CYS A 512 8.56 -16.69 2.82
C CYS A 512 8.18 -17.11 1.39
N GLY A 513 6.91 -17.44 1.15
CA GLY A 513 6.43 -18.10 -0.08
C GLY A 513 5.80 -17.17 -1.13
N ARG A 514 5.72 -15.86 -0.86
CA ARG A 514 5.03 -14.90 -1.74
C ARG A 514 5.56 -14.91 -3.17
N THR A 515 4.67 -14.59 -4.10
CA THR A 515 5.05 -14.26 -5.49
C THR A 515 4.79 -12.79 -5.71
N SER A 516 5.82 -12.01 -6.01
CA SER A 516 5.73 -10.58 -6.31
C SER A 516 6.79 -10.19 -7.32
N PHE A 517 6.35 -9.80 -8.52
CA PHE A 517 7.24 -9.32 -9.58
C PHE A 517 7.76 -7.89 -9.36
N SER A 518 7.31 -7.24 -8.29
CA SER A 518 7.64 -5.86 -8.00
C SER A 518 8.19 -5.63 -6.58
N ASP A 519 8.46 -6.72 -5.88
CA ASP A 519 9.20 -6.72 -4.63
C ASP A 519 10.69 -6.87 -4.94
N GLY A 520 11.46 -5.80 -4.72
CA GLY A 520 12.90 -5.80 -4.98
C GLY A 520 13.62 -6.88 -4.18
N ASP A 521 13.18 -7.16 -2.94
CA ASP A 521 13.78 -8.19 -2.09
C ASP A 521 13.54 -9.61 -2.65
N VAL A 522 12.39 -9.85 -3.31
CA VAL A 522 12.12 -11.13 -3.99
C VAL A 522 12.98 -11.25 -5.24
N VAL A 523 13.02 -10.20 -6.06
CA VAL A 523 13.76 -10.23 -7.34
C VAL A 523 15.25 -10.37 -7.11
N GLU A 524 15.82 -9.58 -6.20
CA GLU A 524 17.25 -9.61 -5.85
C GLU A 524 17.63 -10.89 -5.08
N GLY A 525 16.71 -11.43 -4.28
CA GLY A 525 16.85 -12.70 -3.57
C GLY A 525 16.64 -13.95 -4.43
N GLY A 526 16.68 -13.85 -5.75
CA GLY A 526 16.52 -15.00 -6.66
C GLY A 526 15.13 -15.64 -6.61
N GLY A 527 14.10 -14.86 -6.31
CA GLY A 527 12.70 -15.29 -6.25
C GLY A 527 12.24 -15.88 -4.92
N CYS A 528 13.06 -15.81 -3.86
CA CYS A 528 12.79 -16.38 -2.53
C CYS A 528 12.29 -17.83 -2.64
N HIS A 529 11.14 -18.17 -2.04
CA HIS A 529 10.54 -19.50 -2.13
C HIS A 529 9.30 -19.57 -3.02
N SER A 530 9.08 -18.56 -3.87
CA SER A 530 7.97 -18.53 -4.82
C SER A 530 8.04 -19.74 -5.76
N PRO A 531 6.95 -20.52 -5.93
CA PRO A 531 6.90 -21.60 -6.91
C PRO A 531 7.13 -21.18 -8.37
N VAL A 532 7.04 -19.87 -8.67
CA VAL A 532 7.15 -19.38 -10.06
C VAL A 532 8.34 -18.47 -10.32
N GLN A 533 8.87 -17.79 -9.31
CA GLN A 533 10.02 -16.89 -9.46
C GLN A 533 11.34 -17.48 -8.97
N THR A 534 11.31 -18.49 -8.08
CA THR A 534 12.55 -18.95 -7.44
C THR A 534 13.52 -19.62 -8.40
N VAL A 535 14.81 -19.35 -8.22
CA VAL A 535 15.93 -20.09 -8.82
C VAL A 535 16.35 -21.30 -7.97
N LEU A 536 15.77 -21.45 -6.79
CA LEU A 536 16.07 -22.56 -5.89
C LEU A 536 15.45 -23.88 -6.40
N SER A 537 16.00 -24.99 -5.91
CA SER A 537 15.48 -26.34 -6.17
C SER A 537 14.01 -26.48 -5.78
N GLU A 538 13.29 -27.39 -6.43
CA GLU A 538 11.84 -27.63 -6.20
C GLU A 538 11.49 -27.88 -4.72
N ARG A 539 12.37 -28.53 -3.94
CA ARG A 539 12.17 -28.74 -2.49
C ARG A 539 12.07 -27.46 -1.65
N LEU A 540 12.49 -26.31 -2.20
CA LEU A 540 12.43 -24.98 -1.58
C LEU A 540 11.40 -24.08 -2.25
N GLN A 541 10.51 -24.64 -3.06
CA GLN A 541 9.32 -23.96 -3.58
C GLN A 541 8.17 -24.22 -2.62
N PHE A 542 7.76 -23.18 -1.90
CA PHE A 542 6.68 -23.29 -0.92
C PHE A 542 5.35 -22.97 -1.57
N LYS A 543 4.46 -23.97 -1.61
CA LYS A 543 3.14 -23.87 -2.24
C LYS A 543 2.03 -23.60 -1.23
N ASP A 544 2.30 -23.80 0.06
CA ASP A 544 1.35 -23.66 1.15
C ASP A 544 2.08 -23.23 2.42
N GLN A 545 1.31 -22.79 3.42
CA GLN A 545 1.86 -22.30 4.68
C GLN A 545 2.34 -23.41 5.61
N GLU A 546 1.70 -24.58 5.56
CA GLU A 546 2.01 -25.74 6.41
C GLU A 546 3.43 -26.24 6.15
N SER A 547 3.83 -26.35 4.88
CA SER A 547 5.19 -26.72 4.49
C SER A 547 6.24 -25.72 4.98
N ILE A 548 5.92 -24.42 4.96
CA ILE A 548 6.79 -23.38 5.53
C ILE A 548 6.88 -23.53 7.04
N TYR A 549 5.75 -23.72 7.71
CA TYR A 549 5.69 -23.92 9.15
C TYR A 549 6.55 -25.11 9.59
N ALA A 550 6.43 -26.25 8.91
CA ALA A 550 7.26 -27.43 9.17
C ALA A 550 8.76 -27.10 9.07
N LYS A 551 9.18 -26.35 8.04
CA LYS A 551 10.57 -25.90 7.88
C LYS A 551 11.02 -24.91 8.95
N VAL A 552 10.16 -24.00 9.36
CA VAL A 552 10.44 -23.09 10.47
C VAL A 552 10.62 -23.86 11.78
N MET A 553 9.80 -24.88 12.03
CA MET A 553 9.91 -25.73 13.22
C MET A 553 11.18 -26.58 13.24
N GLU A 554 11.68 -27.04 12.09
CA GLU A 554 12.98 -27.73 11.99
C GLU A 554 14.13 -26.86 12.55
N TRP A 555 14.04 -25.54 12.40
CA TRP A 555 15.04 -24.61 12.96
C TRP A 555 14.72 -24.15 14.38
N GLN A 556 13.45 -23.85 14.68
CA GLN A 556 13.09 -23.30 15.99
C GLN A 556 13.11 -24.32 17.12
N THR A 557 12.68 -25.56 16.87
CA THR A 557 12.53 -26.57 17.93
C THR A 557 13.86 -26.88 18.63
N PRO A 558 14.97 -27.21 17.93
CA PRO A 558 16.23 -27.49 18.60
C PRO A 558 16.77 -26.32 19.43
N VAL A 559 16.55 -25.08 18.95
CA VAL A 559 17.00 -23.87 19.64
C VAL A 559 16.18 -23.64 20.92
N ARG A 560 14.85 -23.78 20.84
CA ARG A 560 13.95 -23.65 21.99
C ARG A 560 14.21 -24.73 23.05
N ASP A 561 14.37 -25.99 22.63
CA ASP A 561 14.67 -27.10 23.52
C ASP A 561 16.02 -26.90 24.22
N GLY A 562 17.03 -26.48 23.47
CA GLY A 562 18.34 -26.10 24.02
C GLY A 562 18.22 -25.00 25.07
N TYR A 563 17.50 -23.91 24.76
CA TYR A 563 17.26 -22.80 25.69
C TYR A 563 16.60 -23.28 26.99
N VAL A 564 15.54 -24.08 26.92
CA VAL A 564 14.84 -24.62 28.10
C VAL A 564 15.76 -25.50 28.94
N ARG A 565 16.55 -26.37 28.29
CA ARG A 565 17.52 -27.25 28.97
C ARG A 565 18.61 -26.45 29.66
N ILE A 566 19.12 -25.39 29.03
CA ILE A 566 20.13 -24.49 29.61
C ILE A 566 19.56 -23.77 30.83
N ARG A 567 18.38 -23.14 30.71
CA ARG A 567 17.74 -22.44 31.85
C ARG A 567 17.50 -23.38 33.03
N SER A 568 17.00 -24.58 32.76
CA SER A 568 16.79 -25.60 33.79
C SER A 568 18.10 -26.08 34.42
N GLY A 569 19.14 -26.29 33.61
CA GLY A 569 20.48 -26.65 34.07
C GLY A 569 21.10 -25.59 34.98
N LEU A 570 20.99 -24.31 34.61
CA LEU A 570 21.46 -23.19 35.43
C LEU A 570 20.79 -23.19 36.81
N THR A 571 19.46 -23.37 36.87
CA THR A 571 18.74 -23.47 38.14
C THR A 571 19.20 -24.67 38.98
N ARG A 572 19.45 -25.82 38.35
CA ARG A 572 19.97 -27.01 39.07
C ARG A 572 21.38 -26.78 39.61
N ILE A 573 22.29 -26.25 38.79
CA ILE A 573 23.67 -25.93 39.17
C ILE A 573 23.66 -24.97 40.36
N GLU A 574 22.89 -23.90 40.30
CA GLU A 574 22.79 -22.91 41.39
C GLU A 574 22.32 -23.54 42.70
N LYS A 575 21.24 -24.34 42.67
CA LYS A 575 20.74 -25.05 43.85
C LYS A 575 21.75 -26.04 44.43
N ARG A 576 22.49 -26.76 43.58
CA ARG A 576 23.51 -27.73 44.02
C ARG A 576 24.73 -27.04 44.59
N LEU A 577 25.19 -25.98 43.95
CA LEU A 577 26.35 -25.20 44.37
C LEU A 577 26.12 -24.55 45.74
N ALA A 578 24.91 -24.04 45.99
CA ALA A 578 24.52 -23.50 47.31
C ALA A 578 24.58 -24.55 48.43
N LYS A 579 24.43 -25.84 48.10
CA LYS A 579 24.48 -26.97 49.03
C LYS A 579 25.85 -27.64 49.11
N ALA A 580 26.86 -27.12 48.39
CA ALA A 580 28.20 -27.70 48.33
C ALA A 580 29.27 -26.71 48.88
N PRO A 581 29.20 -26.29 50.15
CA PRO A 581 30.13 -25.30 50.71
C PRO A 581 31.59 -25.80 50.80
N ALA A 582 31.81 -27.11 50.72
CA ALA A 582 33.13 -27.74 50.77
C ALA A 582 33.83 -27.88 49.41
N LEU A 583 33.23 -27.39 48.31
CA LEU A 583 33.83 -27.45 46.98
C LEU A 583 35.06 -26.53 46.90
N ALA A 584 36.13 -26.95 46.21
CA ALA A 584 37.34 -26.14 46.07
C ALA A 584 37.05 -24.79 45.40
N LEU A 585 37.76 -23.73 45.81
CA LEU A 585 37.55 -22.39 45.27
C LEU A 585 37.70 -22.35 43.74
N SER A 586 38.69 -23.06 43.19
CA SER A 586 38.91 -23.18 41.74
C SER A 586 37.69 -23.76 41.02
N ASP A 587 37.09 -24.79 41.60
CA ASP A 587 35.92 -25.46 41.03
C ASP A 587 34.69 -24.57 41.10
N GLN A 588 34.49 -23.87 42.23
CA GLN A 588 33.41 -22.89 42.36
C GLN A 588 33.52 -21.77 41.33
N VAL A 589 34.74 -21.24 41.11
CA VAL A 589 35.01 -20.22 40.10
C VAL A 589 34.72 -20.78 38.70
N GLN A 590 35.20 -21.98 38.39
CA GLN A 590 34.99 -22.61 37.08
C GLN A 590 33.50 -22.86 36.79
N ILE A 591 32.74 -23.39 37.76
CA ILE A 591 31.30 -23.60 37.63
C ILE A 591 30.57 -22.28 37.36
N ARG A 592 30.94 -21.20 38.07
CA ARG A 592 30.32 -19.88 37.89
C ARG A 592 30.65 -19.28 36.52
N LEU A 593 31.88 -19.45 36.05
CA LEU A 593 32.30 -19.01 34.72
C LEU A 593 31.49 -19.72 33.63
N LEU A 594 31.44 -21.06 33.67
CA LEU A 594 30.67 -21.87 32.71
C LEU A 594 29.17 -21.55 32.76
N SER A 595 28.61 -21.40 33.96
CA SER A 595 27.20 -20.99 34.13
C SER A 595 26.94 -19.60 33.57
N GLY A 596 27.89 -18.67 33.74
CA GLY A 596 27.82 -17.32 33.18
C GLY A 596 27.83 -17.34 31.65
N GLN A 597 28.71 -18.14 31.04
CA GLN A 597 28.78 -18.32 29.59
C GLN A 597 27.50 -18.95 29.03
N ALA A 598 27.01 -20.03 29.63
CA ALA A 598 25.76 -20.67 29.21
C ALA A 598 24.56 -19.70 29.32
N ARG A 599 24.49 -18.92 30.40
CA ARG A 599 23.46 -17.90 30.59
C ARG A 599 23.54 -16.81 29.52
N ALA A 600 24.72 -16.30 29.23
CA ALA A 600 24.91 -15.28 28.21
C ALA A 600 24.46 -15.75 26.81
N GLN A 601 24.72 -17.01 26.45
CA GLN A 601 24.23 -17.58 25.19
C GLN A 601 22.70 -17.67 25.17
N ALA A 602 22.08 -18.14 26.25
CA ALA A 602 20.62 -18.22 26.36
C ALA A 602 19.96 -16.83 26.33
N ASP A 603 20.52 -15.85 27.04
CA ASP A 603 20.02 -14.46 27.07
C ASP A 603 20.10 -13.83 25.67
N LEU A 604 21.15 -14.12 24.89
CA LEU A 604 21.31 -13.59 23.54
C LEU A 604 20.26 -14.17 22.57
N ILE A 605 19.97 -15.48 22.65
CA ILE A 605 18.88 -16.11 21.87
C ILE A 605 17.52 -15.52 22.22
N GLU A 606 17.26 -15.28 23.50
CA GLU A 606 16.01 -14.69 23.97
C GLU A 606 15.82 -13.25 23.47
N LYS A 607 16.89 -12.44 23.50
CA LYS A 607 16.88 -11.07 22.99
C LYS A 607 16.70 -11.00 21.47
N ASP A 608 17.35 -11.89 20.72
CA ASP A 608 17.13 -12.04 19.29
C ASP A 608 15.67 -12.38 18.99
N GLY A 609 15.12 -13.36 19.72
CA GLY A 609 13.70 -13.69 19.71
C GLY A 609 13.20 -14.37 18.43
N SER A 610 14.08 -14.62 17.44
CA SER A 610 13.75 -15.36 16.21
C SER A 610 13.78 -16.87 16.40
N TRP A 611 14.37 -17.32 17.51
CA TRP A 611 14.58 -18.72 17.85
C TRP A 611 15.34 -19.47 16.75
N GLY A 612 16.31 -18.81 16.13
CA GLY A 612 17.18 -19.38 15.10
C GLY A 612 16.82 -18.98 13.67
N LEU A 613 15.67 -18.34 13.41
CA LEU A 613 15.33 -17.94 12.03
C LEU A 613 16.31 -16.92 11.43
N HIS A 614 16.92 -16.05 12.23
CA HIS A 614 17.90 -15.08 11.74
C HIS A 614 19.25 -15.70 11.36
N ALA A 615 19.64 -16.82 11.99
CA ALA A 615 20.85 -17.58 11.67
C ALA A 615 20.75 -19.01 12.24
N PRO A 616 20.14 -19.96 11.51
CA PRO A 616 19.77 -21.28 12.05
C PRO A 616 20.95 -22.10 12.59
N ASN A 617 22.04 -22.16 11.84
CA ASN A 617 23.22 -22.94 12.22
C ASN A 617 23.93 -22.28 13.40
N TYR A 618 24.10 -20.96 13.36
CA TYR A 618 24.74 -20.21 14.43
C TYR A 618 23.97 -20.30 15.76
N ALA A 619 22.64 -20.17 15.72
CA ALA A 619 21.80 -20.28 16.91
C ALA A 619 21.85 -21.70 17.50
N LYS A 620 21.81 -22.73 16.63
CA LYS A 620 21.93 -24.12 17.06
C LYS A 620 23.27 -24.39 17.73
N THR A 621 24.39 -24.01 17.11
CA THR A 621 25.73 -24.18 17.68
C THR A 621 25.87 -23.50 19.04
N ARG A 622 25.28 -22.31 19.22
CA ARG A 622 25.29 -21.63 20.53
C ARG A 622 24.56 -22.42 21.62
N MET A 623 23.44 -23.05 21.28
CA MET A 623 22.72 -23.89 22.24
C MET A 623 23.49 -25.16 22.56
N GLU A 624 24.13 -25.78 21.58
CA GLU A 624 24.99 -26.94 21.77
C GLU A 624 26.20 -26.61 22.68
N GLU A 625 26.89 -25.50 22.40
CA GLU A 625 28.03 -25.02 23.19
C GLU A 625 27.62 -24.69 24.64
N ALA A 626 26.50 -24.00 24.82
CA ALA A 626 25.99 -23.68 26.15
C ALA A 626 25.59 -24.94 26.96
N LEU A 627 25.08 -25.98 26.29
CA LEU A 627 24.80 -27.26 26.94
C LEU A 627 26.09 -27.97 27.40
N LEU A 628 27.18 -27.89 26.63
CA LEU A 628 28.49 -28.40 27.06
C LEU A 628 28.98 -27.68 28.32
N TYR A 629 28.78 -26.36 28.43
CA TYR A 629 29.10 -25.62 29.64
C TYR A 629 28.29 -26.08 30.86
N ILE A 630 27.00 -26.36 30.67
CA ILE A 630 26.14 -26.91 31.73
C ILE A 630 26.62 -28.29 32.17
N GLU A 631 26.90 -29.19 31.22
CA GLU A 631 27.35 -30.55 31.50
C GLU A 631 28.70 -30.55 32.25
N GLN A 632 29.65 -29.72 31.82
CA GLN A 632 30.93 -29.60 32.48
C GLN A 632 30.78 -29.04 33.91
N ALA A 633 29.92 -28.04 34.10
CA ALA A 633 29.64 -27.50 35.43
C ALA A 633 28.97 -28.54 36.35
N GLU A 634 28.02 -29.33 35.84
CA GLU A 634 27.39 -30.42 36.59
C GLU A 634 28.37 -31.55 36.91
N THR A 635 29.34 -31.81 36.03
CA THR A 635 30.42 -32.80 36.25
C THR A 635 31.38 -32.35 37.35
N ILE A 636 31.81 -31.09 37.35
CA ILE A 636 32.64 -30.52 38.42
C ILE A 636 31.89 -30.58 39.76
N LEU A 637 30.60 -30.20 39.78
CA LEU A 637 29.74 -30.32 40.96
C LEU A 637 29.57 -31.76 41.49
N SER A 638 29.86 -32.77 40.66
CA SER A 638 29.75 -34.18 41.01
C SER A 638 31.11 -34.81 41.37
N GLY A 639 32.16 -33.98 41.53
CA GLY A 639 33.52 -34.45 41.85
C GLY A 639 34.19 -35.16 40.67
N GLY A 640 33.90 -34.75 39.43
CA GLY A 640 34.49 -35.32 38.22
C GLY A 640 33.88 -36.64 37.75
N LYS A 641 32.80 -37.11 38.40
CA LYS A 641 31.99 -38.24 37.92
C LYS A 641 30.90 -37.72 36.98
N THR A 642 30.76 -38.34 35.81
CA THR A 642 29.71 -37.99 34.85
C THR A 642 28.34 -38.08 35.52
N PRO A 643 27.49 -37.05 35.45
CA PRO A 643 26.13 -37.12 35.95
C PRO A 643 25.38 -38.29 35.27
N LYS A 644 24.57 -39.04 36.04
CA LYS A 644 23.69 -40.08 35.48
C LYS A 644 22.52 -39.47 34.73
#